data_AF-A0A952TH02-F1
#
_entry.id   AF-A0A952TH02-F1
#
_cell.length_a   1.000
_cell.length_b   1.000
_cell.length_c   1.000
_cell.angle_alpha   90.00
_cell.angle_beta   90.00
_cell.angle_gamma   90.00
#
_symmetry.space_group_name_H-M   'P 1'
#
loop_
_entity.id
_entity.type
_entity.pdbx_description
1 polymer ?
#
loop_
_entity_poly.entity_id
_entity_poly.type
_entity_poly.pdbx_seq_one_letter_code
_entity_poly.pdbx_strand_id
1 'polypeptide(L)'
;MSVAKRQSDVSLPLAVAALFAVAVAYLYFTHMRFYPIEFAHALDLAEKYAGLAWLSLCALALNLTLIAIFLKRSVGLERQGSRLAALEGRKNRLRLGRRECFSIAIGAIGYTGTVYMIRESLSAEMSPLLGANWIWWLEILVSGNLAIFVASIAHMALGLLGRIKFSALDGHKLEEPEVEHGELVLGTSPGKIGESTEAEEWIKIPGRGLNGGIFISGSVGSGKTQGTILRYLGQILEAGGAAPAILAVDPKRTFLREAEEIIKKAGLGHKIVKISLKGSQSFNPVYIKNALSDSRFVDLAEMVRSAAVNFMGKSSDSPFWDVSSSHLVRNTLAYCAAKYGYFTLLDLYQTIVRASKEDLAADLKSCLANGNFSEEEAFNIGRSIEYFENEYSQLEDRVRTGIVATSTAFINQFQEFAATRVFCPKQENLTIDSMEDLIRERKILLFDVNQPGLARSMGTFVKLHYEQAVLNLLPELKQMKSTCTTALIIDEYQDVVTCGGGGTIGDESFLAKARESKPAVIVATQSLSSLMNSVGSQRPALELVQNFRTRIACHSSDLETIRLFQELVGKADVERQTRSLSETAQSAKLNLLAGGFDSETASINESVSRSTHREDLVTGKEFSRLRTFEAFAQVFDGIETKFVKLYLKPHFLKAINTKHEAVLEILRVSGKGGFVEKFKAVWKNARAVAASLLLAGPVHGAMIPNVCTVASSPAFSSCLELNIGGCTCGYPPRPCASISYYVPQTFLETWPEPRTSYFSAIPGAGLQLAKIIPRPYGAEGDEDTQSYQARAIAVPLAGLVFQTMPAGGTRNEKMCFDGMSEHFGSHWDTGKADLLQPTFLAWSAAPKACILKGAATSISGDGGSDAAADSSMCSFPVPKLDVFPPSKHPVCNGWGVFFPRYGTYNGPASMTGALMIASRIKSLSTEVLKTMPASPDEKWQMIYPQSSSCFREGQNVGVLESVKNARETMRLTNGKLKGYLFVVWKRTWTCKDLPAAVQAKAAALAIPAACGGMQ
;
A
#
# COMPACT_ATOMS: atom_id res chain seq x y z
N MET A 1 23.75 37.66 -42.47
CA MET A 1 24.73 36.56 -42.47
C MET A 1 23.99 35.25 -42.20
N SER A 2 24.07 34.33 -43.14
CA SER A 2 23.45 32.99 -43.10
C SER A 2 24.09 32.11 -42.03
N VAL A 3 23.29 31.49 -41.16
CA VAL A 3 23.72 30.29 -40.42
C VAL A 3 22.96 29.11 -41.00
N ALA A 4 23.64 28.41 -41.91
CA ALA A 4 23.18 27.20 -42.54
C ALA A 4 23.00 26.09 -41.50
N LYS A 5 21.82 25.48 -41.48
CA LYS A 5 21.61 24.13 -40.92
C LYS A 5 22.45 23.15 -41.75
N ARG A 6 23.59 22.67 -41.22
CA ARG A 6 24.22 21.45 -41.75
C ARG A 6 23.35 20.26 -41.33
N GLN A 7 22.43 19.89 -42.20
CA GLN A 7 21.89 18.53 -42.27
C GLN A 7 22.80 17.73 -43.21
N SER A 8 23.66 16.88 -42.65
CA SER A 8 24.23 15.72 -43.35
C SER A 8 25.08 14.88 -42.40
N ASP A 9 24.50 14.45 -41.28
CA ASP A 9 25.09 13.32 -40.55
C ASP A 9 24.63 12.04 -41.23
N VAL A 10 25.38 11.63 -42.27
CA VAL A 10 25.34 10.24 -42.71
C VAL A 10 25.68 9.41 -41.48
N SER A 11 24.73 8.61 -41.00
CA SER A 11 24.99 7.78 -39.83
C SER A 11 26.25 6.95 -40.06
N LEU A 12 27.11 6.81 -39.05
CA LEU A 12 28.35 6.03 -39.13
C LEU A 12 28.14 4.64 -39.78
N PRO A 13 27.02 3.91 -39.53
CA PRO A 13 26.72 2.65 -40.24
C PRO A 13 26.51 2.82 -41.75
N LEU A 14 25.83 3.88 -42.18
CA LEU A 14 25.58 4.18 -43.59
C LEU A 14 26.88 4.60 -44.31
N ALA A 15 27.76 5.34 -43.62
CA ALA A 15 29.07 5.71 -44.15
C ALA A 15 30.01 4.49 -44.30
N VAL A 16 30.02 3.59 -43.31
CA VAL A 16 30.79 2.33 -43.35
C VAL A 16 30.23 1.39 -44.41
N ALA A 17 28.91 1.27 -44.55
CA ALA A 17 28.28 0.46 -45.59
C ALA A 17 28.58 1.00 -47.01
N ALA A 18 28.58 2.33 -47.20
CA ALA A 18 28.95 2.95 -48.46
C ALA A 18 30.43 2.71 -48.81
N LEU A 19 31.34 2.85 -47.84
CA LEU A 19 32.77 2.55 -48.04
C LEU A 19 33.02 1.08 -48.34
N PHE A 20 32.31 0.17 -47.67
CA PHE A 20 32.39 -1.27 -47.93
C PHE A 20 31.88 -1.61 -49.35
N ALA A 21 30.74 -1.03 -49.77
CA ALA A 21 30.21 -1.22 -51.12
C ALA A 21 31.17 -0.71 -52.20
N VAL A 22 31.83 0.43 -51.96
CA VAL A 22 32.87 0.98 -52.86
C VAL A 22 34.11 0.08 -52.90
N ALA A 23 34.55 -0.46 -51.75
CA ALA A 23 35.69 -1.37 -51.69
C ALA A 23 35.41 -2.71 -52.40
N VAL A 24 34.21 -3.28 -52.23
CA VAL A 24 33.77 -4.50 -52.92
C VAL A 24 33.65 -4.26 -54.42
N ALA A 25 33.07 -3.12 -54.83
CA ALA A 25 33.02 -2.73 -56.25
C ALA A 25 34.44 -2.56 -56.82
N TYR A 26 35.35 -1.92 -56.10
CA TYR A 26 36.74 -1.75 -56.51
C TYR A 26 37.46 -3.10 -56.68
N LEU A 27 37.33 -4.03 -55.72
CA LEU A 27 37.88 -5.39 -55.80
C LEU A 27 37.29 -6.19 -56.96
N TYR A 28 35.98 -6.06 -57.22
CA TYR A 28 35.31 -6.69 -58.34
C TYR A 28 35.86 -6.19 -59.69
N PHE A 29 35.98 -4.86 -59.84
CA PHE A 29 36.44 -4.24 -61.09
C PHE A 29 37.94 -4.39 -61.35
N THR A 30 38.78 -4.51 -60.31
CA THR A 30 40.25 -4.55 -60.44
C THR A 30 40.86 -5.95 -60.43
N HIS A 31 40.28 -6.92 -59.73
CA HIS A 31 40.84 -8.27 -59.61
C HIS A 31 39.89 -9.39 -60.05
N MET A 32 38.66 -9.42 -59.54
CA MET A 32 37.78 -10.59 -59.71
C MET A 32 37.16 -10.74 -61.13
N ARG A 33 37.08 -9.66 -61.90
CA ARG A 33 36.57 -9.68 -63.29
C ARG A 33 37.42 -10.54 -64.25
N PHE A 34 38.69 -10.77 -63.94
CA PHE A 34 39.63 -11.47 -64.81
C PHE A 34 39.87 -12.96 -64.44
N TYR A 35 39.28 -13.45 -63.33
CA TYR A 35 39.44 -14.83 -62.83
C TYR A 35 38.09 -15.45 -62.40
N PRO A 36 37.26 -15.93 -63.34
CA PRO A 36 35.88 -16.37 -63.06
C PRO A 36 35.78 -17.66 -62.22
N ILE A 37 36.81 -18.52 -62.26
CA ILE A 37 36.84 -19.79 -61.49
C ILE A 37 37.11 -19.51 -60.00
N GLU A 38 38.03 -18.60 -59.71
CA GLU A 38 38.35 -18.17 -58.33
C GLU A 38 37.18 -17.40 -57.70
N PHE A 39 36.44 -16.63 -58.49
CA PHE A 39 35.24 -15.92 -58.05
C PHE A 39 34.10 -16.87 -57.66
N ALA A 40 33.89 -17.95 -58.41
CA ALA A 40 32.89 -18.97 -58.07
C ALA A 40 33.23 -19.71 -56.78
N HIS A 41 34.51 -20.06 -56.57
CA HIS A 41 34.99 -20.63 -55.31
C HIS A 41 34.85 -19.66 -54.12
N ALA A 42 35.08 -18.36 -54.32
CA ALA A 42 34.91 -17.36 -53.27
C ALA A 42 33.44 -17.15 -52.86
N LEU A 43 32.50 -17.27 -53.81
CA LEU A 43 31.06 -17.21 -53.54
C LEU A 43 30.56 -18.43 -52.76
N ASP A 44 31.02 -19.64 -53.12
CA ASP A 44 30.70 -20.88 -52.41
C ASP A 44 31.23 -20.84 -50.96
N LEU A 45 32.45 -20.35 -50.76
CA LEU A 45 33.01 -20.10 -49.42
C LEU A 45 32.23 -19.03 -48.64
N ALA A 46 31.79 -17.95 -49.30
CA ALA A 46 31.00 -16.90 -48.66
C ALA A 46 29.62 -17.39 -48.23
N GLU A 47 29.00 -18.30 -48.98
CA GLU A 47 27.72 -18.92 -48.65
C GLU A 47 27.88 -19.95 -47.50
N LYS A 48 28.94 -20.77 -47.54
CA LYS A 48 29.29 -21.75 -46.49
C LYS A 48 29.58 -21.09 -45.13
N TYR A 49 30.27 -19.94 -45.13
CA TYR A 49 30.62 -19.20 -43.90
C TYR A 49 29.76 -17.95 -43.65
N ALA A 50 28.61 -17.80 -44.34
CA ALA A 50 27.72 -16.65 -44.22
C ALA A 50 27.29 -16.36 -42.77
N GLY A 51 27.10 -17.42 -41.96
CA GLY A 51 26.76 -17.29 -40.54
C GLY A 51 27.87 -16.64 -39.70
N LEU A 52 29.13 -16.99 -39.94
CA LEU A 52 30.30 -16.42 -39.24
C LEU A 52 30.50 -14.95 -39.65
N ALA A 53 30.31 -14.64 -40.94
CA ALA A 53 30.37 -13.27 -41.46
C ALA A 53 29.28 -12.38 -40.84
N TRP A 54 28.04 -12.86 -40.78
CA TRP A 54 26.94 -12.14 -40.14
C TRP A 54 27.15 -11.95 -38.64
N LEU A 55 27.63 -12.98 -37.94
CA LEU A 55 27.96 -12.91 -36.52
C LEU A 55 29.03 -11.85 -36.24
N SER A 56 30.09 -11.81 -37.07
CA SER A 56 31.16 -10.81 -36.95
C SER A 56 30.66 -9.38 -37.25
N LEU A 57 29.83 -9.19 -38.28
CA LEU A 57 29.22 -7.89 -38.59
C LEU A 57 28.33 -7.37 -37.46
N CYS A 58 27.49 -8.24 -36.90
CA CYS A 58 26.65 -7.91 -35.73
C CYS A 58 27.49 -7.57 -34.50
N ALA A 59 28.54 -8.35 -34.24
CA ALA A 59 29.49 -8.09 -33.16
C ALA A 59 30.19 -6.73 -33.32
N LEU A 60 30.59 -6.38 -34.55
CA LEU A 60 31.23 -5.10 -34.85
C LEU A 60 30.29 -3.92 -34.57
N ALA A 61 29.04 -4.01 -35.02
CA ALA A 61 28.04 -2.96 -34.78
C ALA A 61 27.79 -2.75 -33.28
N LEU A 62 27.68 -3.84 -32.51
CA LEU A 62 27.47 -3.75 -31.06
C LEU A 62 28.70 -3.20 -30.33
N ASN A 63 29.91 -3.62 -30.72
CA ASN A 63 31.16 -3.10 -30.17
C ASN A 63 31.30 -1.59 -30.41
N LEU A 64 31.02 -1.11 -31.63
CA LEU A 64 31.07 0.31 -31.98
C LEU A 64 30.09 1.16 -31.16
N THR A 65 28.86 0.67 -30.95
CA THR A 65 27.86 1.38 -30.13
C THR A 65 28.27 1.46 -28.66
N LEU A 66 28.81 0.38 -28.09
CA LEU A 66 29.28 0.35 -26.71
C LEU A 66 30.53 1.21 -26.50
N ILE A 67 31.48 1.19 -27.43
CA ILE A 67 32.66 2.06 -27.41
C ILE A 67 32.23 3.52 -27.49
N ALA A 68 31.26 3.86 -28.36
CA ALA A 68 30.70 5.21 -28.43
C ALA A 68 30.04 5.64 -27.11
N ILE A 69 29.26 4.75 -26.46
CA ILE A 69 28.67 5.02 -25.14
C ILE A 69 29.75 5.19 -24.06
N PHE A 70 30.79 4.36 -24.09
CA PHE A 70 31.90 4.43 -23.14
C PHE A 70 32.69 5.72 -23.32
N LEU A 71 33.05 6.09 -24.56
CA LEU A 71 33.71 7.36 -24.90
C LEU A 71 32.86 8.58 -24.51
N LYS A 72 31.55 8.55 -24.79
CA LYS A 72 30.62 9.60 -24.34
C LYS A 72 30.60 9.73 -22.80
N ARG A 73 30.70 8.62 -22.08
CA ARG A 73 30.73 8.61 -20.60
C ARG A 73 32.08 9.01 -20.00
N SER A 74 33.19 8.67 -20.64
CA SER A 74 34.54 8.95 -20.13
C SER A 74 35.02 10.36 -20.47
N VAL A 75 34.55 10.95 -21.58
CA VAL A 75 34.89 12.32 -22.01
C VAL A 75 34.00 13.41 -21.35
N GLY A 76 32.97 13.02 -20.60
CA GLY A 76 32.42 13.86 -19.53
C GLY A 76 31.52 15.04 -19.92
N LEU A 77 30.82 15.00 -21.06
CA LEU A 77 29.95 16.11 -21.50
C LEU A 77 28.43 15.91 -21.32
N GLU A 78 27.94 14.74 -20.90
CA GLU A 78 26.49 14.49 -20.75
C GLU A 78 26.11 13.66 -19.50
N ARG A 79 26.83 13.80 -18.38
CA ARG A 79 26.38 13.23 -17.10
C ARG A 79 25.55 14.25 -16.33
N GLN A 80 24.30 13.91 -16.02
CA GLN A 80 23.50 14.66 -15.05
C GLN A 80 24.28 14.76 -13.72
N GLY A 81 24.55 15.98 -13.26
CA GLY A 81 25.37 16.26 -12.07
C GLY A 81 26.86 16.55 -12.30
N SER A 82 27.40 16.40 -13.52
CA SER A 82 28.83 16.69 -13.78
C SER A 82 29.19 18.17 -13.66
N ARG A 83 28.24 19.08 -13.94
CA ARG A 83 28.40 20.53 -13.74
C ARG A 83 28.48 20.93 -12.26
N LEU A 84 27.79 20.20 -11.38
CA LEU A 84 27.87 20.40 -9.93
C LEU A 84 29.22 19.89 -9.38
N ALA A 85 29.67 18.71 -9.83
CA ALA A 85 30.94 18.13 -9.40
C ALA A 85 32.18 18.95 -9.82
N ALA A 86 32.09 19.68 -10.94
CA ALA A 86 33.13 20.62 -11.37
C ALA A 86 33.18 21.90 -10.53
N LEU A 87 32.03 22.36 -10.00
CA LEU A 87 31.94 23.49 -9.06
C LEU A 87 32.44 23.13 -7.65
N GLU A 88 32.43 21.83 -7.29
CA GLU A 88 32.92 21.30 -6.00
C GLU A 88 34.41 20.87 -6.01
N GLY A 89 35.14 21.08 -7.10
CA GLY A 89 36.61 20.89 -7.14
C GLY A 89 37.11 19.43 -7.09
N ARG A 90 36.27 18.41 -7.32
CA ARG A 90 36.72 17.00 -7.29
C ARG A 90 37.25 16.53 -8.66
N LYS A 91 38.57 16.27 -8.74
CA LYS A 91 39.19 15.60 -9.90
C LYS A 91 38.80 14.12 -9.96
N ASN A 92 38.18 13.68 -11.05
CA ASN A 92 37.88 12.28 -11.31
C ASN A 92 39.14 11.49 -11.72
N ARG A 93 39.57 10.53 -10.90
CA ARG A 93 40.51 9.47 -11.33
C ARG A 93 39.69 8.29 -11.87
N LEU A 94 40.05 7.79 -13.06
CA LEU A 94 39.57 6.50 -13.57
C LEU A 94 40.09 5.39 -12.67
N ARG A 95 39.22 4.79 -11.85
CA ARG A 95 39.48 3.53 -11.16
C ARG A 95 38.78 2.41 -11.93
N LEU A 96 39.55 1.48 -12.50
CA LEU A 96 38.97 0.22 -12.99
C LEU A 96 38.47 -0.59 -11.80
N GLY A 97 37.18 -0.94 -11.81
CA GLY A 97 36.58 -1.81 -10.80
C GLY A 97 36.79 -3.29 -11.12
N ARG A 98 36.40 -4.15 -10.16
CA ARG A 98 36.48 -5.62 -10.30
C ARG A 98 35.70 -6.12 -11.53
N ARG A 99 34.58 -5.48 -11.86
CA ARG A 99 33.71 -5.85 -12.99
C ARG A 99 34.42 -5.66 -14.33
N GLU A 100 35.13 -4.54 -14.49
CA GLU A 100 35.91 -4.22 -15.69
C GLU A 100 37.04 -5.25 -15.88
N CYS A 101 37.77 -5.59 -14.80
CA CYS A 101 38.83 -6.59 -14.85
C CYS A 101 38.31 -7.99 -15.23
N PHE A 102 37.19 -8.43 -14.65
CA PHE A 102 36.60 -9.74 -15.00
C PHE A 102 36.10 -9.79 -16.45
N SER A 103 35.48 -8.73 -16.97
CA SER A 103 35.07 -8.68 -18.38
C SER A 103 36.25 -8.74 -19.35
N ILE A 104 37.38 -8.10 -19.00
CA ILE A 104 38.60 -8.11 -19.82
C ILE A 104 39.22 -9.53 -19.81
N ALA A 105 39.27 -10.20 -18.66
CA ALA A 105 39.78 -11.57 -18.55
C ALA A 105 38.96 -12.56 -19.39
N ILE A 106 37.62 -12.46 -19.35
CA ILE A 106 36.73 -13.30 -20.15
C ILE A 106 36.92 -13.03 -21.66
N GLY A 107 37.12 -11.77 -22.05
CA GLY A 107 37.47 -11.39 -23.41
C GLY A 107 38.78 -12.01 -23.90
N ALA A 108 39.83 -11.99 -23.08
CA ALA A 108 41.13 -12.59 -23.41
C ALA A 108 41.05 -14.12 -23.60
N ILE A 109 40.27 -14.81 -22.76
CA ILE A 109 39.99 -16.25 -22.92
C ILE A 109 39.21 -16.48 -24.22
N GLY A 110 38.18 -15.67 -24.47
CA GLY A 110 37.39 -15.73 -25.70
C GLY A 110 38.23 -15.55 -26.97
N TYR A 111 39.22 -14.65 -26.95
CA TYR A 111 40.16 -14.44 -28.06
C TYR A 111 40.96 -15.70 -28.39
N THR A 112 41.51 -16.38 -27.38
CA THR A 112 42.29 -17.60 -27.61
C THR A 112 41.43 -18.73 -28.20
N GLY A 113 40.17 -18.86 -27.77
CA GLY A 113 39.24 -19.86 -28.30
C GLY A 113 38.78 -19.56 -29.73
N THR A 114 38.54 -18.28 -30.06
CA THR A 114 38.12 -17.89 -31.42
C THR A 114 39.25 -18.00 -32.43
N VAL A 115 40.49 -17.66 -32.06
CA VAL A 115 41.67 -17.86 -32.91
C VAL A 115 41.85 -19.34 -33.25
N TYR A 116 41.72 -20.23 -32.27
CA TYR A 116 41.84 -21.68 -32.49
C TYR A 116 40.79 -22.19 -33.49
N MET A 117 39.52 -21.85 -33.27
CA MET A 117 38.41 -22.26 -34.13
C MET A 117 38.51 -21.72 -35.56
N ILE A 118 38.88 -20.44 -35.72
CA ILE A 118 39.01 -19.80 -37.04
C ILE A 118 40.22 -20.36 -37.79
N ARG A 119 41.32 -20.61 -37.09
CA ARG A 119 42.51 -21.22 -37.69
C ARG A 119 42.23 -22.65 -38.17
N GLU A 120 41.49 -23.44 -37.41
CA GLU A 120 41.16 -24.82 -37.80
C GLU A 120 40.13 -24.88 -38.94
N SER A 121 39.17 -23.95 -38.99
CA SER A 121 38.04 -24.01 -39.94
C SER A 121 38.19 -23.13 -41.19
N LEU A 122 38.87 -21.98 -41.11
CA LEU A 122 38.90 -20.96 -42.17
C LEU A 122 40.27 -20.90 -42.88
N SER A 123 41.37 -21.06 -42.14
CA SER A 123 42.73 -20.90 -42.67
C SER A 123 43.12 -22.02 -43.67
N ALA A 124 42.63 -23.23 -43.44
CA ALA A 124 42.89 -24.38 -44.31
C ALA A 124 42.20 -24.23 -45.68
N GLU A 125 40.96 -23.74 -45.72
CA GLU A 125 40.17 -23.61 -46.95
C GLU A 125 40.43 -22.30 -47.72
N MET A 126 40.84 -21.21 -47.05
CA MET A 126 41.17 -19.92 -47.71
C MET A 126 42.62 -19.83 -48.22
N SER A 127 43.47 -20.80 -47.89
CA SER A 127 44.87 -20.88 -48.32
C SER A 127 45.12 -20.76 -49.84
N PRO A 128 44.21 -21.18 -50.75
CA PRO A 128 44.40 -21.02 -52.20
C PRO A 128 44.04 -19.62 -52.73
N LEU A 129 43.26 -18.83 -51.98
CA LEU A 129 42.63 -17.58 -52.44
C LEU A 129 43.33 -16.30 -51.91
N LEU A 130 44.00 -16.38 -50.76
CA LEU A 130 44.64 -15.25 -50.10
C LEU A 130 46.07 -15.60 -49.67
N GLY A 131 47.02 -14.67 -49.84
CA GLY A 131 48.38 -14.87 -49.35
C GLY A 131 48.43 -15.05 -47.82
N ALA A 132 49.39 -15.82 -47.31
CA ALA A 132 49.50 -16.18 -45.90
C ALA A 132 49.44 -14.96 -44.94
N ASN A 133 49.97 -13.81 -45.36
CA ASN A 133 49.90 -12.56 -44.59
C ASN A 133 48.47 -12.03 -44.44
N TRP A 134 47.64 -12.15 -45.48
CA TRP A 134 46.25 -11.69 -45.45
C TRP A 134 45.36 -12.59 -44.61
N ILE A 135 45.62 -13.91 -44.62
CA ILE A 135 44.93 -14.88 -43.76
C ILE A 135 45.22 -14.57 -42.29
N TRP A 136 46.49 -14.31 -41.95
CA TRP A 136 46.89 -13.95 -40.60
C TRP A 136 46.21 -12.66 -40.09
N TRP A 137 46.11 -11.63 -40.94
CA TRP A 137 45.38 -10.40 -40.60
C TRP A 137 43.88 -10.64 -40.40
N LEU A 138 43.27 -11.47 -41.26
CA LEU A 138 41.84 -11.78 -41.19
C LEU A 138 41.51 -12.57 -39.91
N GLU A 139 42.37 -13.54 -39.54
CA GLU A 139 42.28 -14.28 -38.28
C GLU A 139 42.30 -13.34 -37.06
N ILE A 140 43.24 -12.40 -37.00
CA ILE A 140 43.37 -11.47 -35.89
C ILE A 140 42.16 -10.53 -35.80
N LEU A 141 41.71 -9.97 -36.93
CA LEU A 141 40.63 -9.00 -36.96
C LEU A 141 39.28 -9.63 -36.55
N VAL A 142 38.95 -10.80 -37.10
CA VAL A 142 37.69 -11.48 -36.80
C VAL A 142 37.70 -11.99 -35.35
N SER A 143 38.80 -12.61 -34.91
CA SER A 143 38.93 -13.10 -33.53
C SER A 143 38.90 -11.98 -32.50
N GLY A 144 39.56 -10.84 -32.80
CA GLY A 144 39.57 -9.66 -31.95
C GLY A 144 38.19 -9.03 -31.78
N ASN A 145 37.45 -8.90 -32.88
CA ASN A 145 36.08 -8.37 -32.86
C ASN A 145 35.13 -9.25 -32.03
N LEU A 146 35.22 -10.58 -32.18
CA LEU A 146 34.45 -11.54 -31.39
C LEU A 146 34.83 -11.53 -29.90
N ALA A 147 36.11 -11.38 -29.58
CA ALA A 147 36.58 -11.31 -28.19
C ALA A 147 36.05 -10.08 -27.46
N ILE A 148 36.07 -8.91 -28.11
CA ILE A 148 35.52 -7.65 -27.55
C ILE A 148 34.00 -7.79 -27.34
N PHE A 149 33.31 -8.49 -28.24
CA PHE A 149 31.88 -8.74 -28.13
C PHE A 149 31.55 -9.62 -26.92
N VAL A 150 32.30 -10.72 -26.71
CA VAL A 150 32.17 -11.59 -25.54
C VAL A 150 32.46 -10.83 -24.24
N ALA A 151 33.52 -10.02 -24.20
CA ALA A 151 33.84 -9.17 -23.06
C ALA A 151 32.70 -8.19 -22.73
N SER A 152 32.10 -7.59 -23.76
CA SER A 152 31.00 -6.64 -23.65
C SER A 152 29.71 -7.26 -23.10
N ILE A 153 29.36 -8.46 -23.59
CA ILE A 153 28.22 -9.24 -23.08
C ILE A 153 28.48 -9.65 -21.62
N ALA A 154 29.68 -10.14 -21.31
CA ALA A 154 30.06 -10.49 -19.94
C ALA A 154 29.96 -9.27 -19.01
N HIS A 155 30.42 -8.10 -19.48
CA HIS A 155 30.28 -6.85 -18.73
C HIS A 155 28.82 -6.53 -18.44
N MET A 156 27.92 -6.62 -19.42
CA MET A 156 26.48 -6.40 -19.24
C MET A 156 25.84 -7.43 -18.30
N ALA A 157 26.17 -8.71 -18.46
CA ALA A 157 25.67 -9.80 -17.64
C ALA A 157 26.09 -9.66 -16.17
N LEU A 158 27.36 -9.32 -15.90
CA LEU A 158 27.86 -9.02 -14.56
C LEU A 158 27.18 -7.79 -13.94
N GLY A 159 26.76 -6.83 -14.77
CA GLY A 159 25.96 -5.68 -14.33
C GLY A 159 24.52 -6.05 -13.95
N LEU A 160 23.91 -6.97 -14.68
CA LEU A 160 22.60 -7.54 -14.37
C LEU A 160 22.67 -8.40 -13.10
N LEU A 161 23.70 -9.24 -12.97
CA LEU A 161 23.96 -10.04 -11.78
C LEU A 161 24.25 -9.18 -10.54
N GLY A 162 24.99 -8.07 -10.68
CA GLY A 162 25.20 -7.11 -9.59
C GLY A 162 23.94 -6.34 -9.17
N ARG A 163 22.93 -6.24 -10.06
CA ARG A 163 21.60 -5.68 -9.75
C ARG A 163 20.67 -6.69 -9.12
N ILE A 164 20.91 -7.99 -9.34
CA ILE A 164 20.32 -9.07 -8.57
C ILE A 164 21.05 -9.09 -7.22
N LYS A 165 20.56 -8.31 -6.25
CA LYS A 165 20.93 -8.54 -4.85
C LYS A 165 20.46 -9.95 -4.49
N PHE A 166 21.35 -10.95 -4.61
CA PHE A 166 21.31 -12.09 -3.71
C PHE A 166 21.59 -11.54 -2.30
N SER A 167 20.57 -10.92 -1.68
CA SER A 167 20.52 -10.72 -0.23
C SER A 167 20.22 -12.08 0.39
N ALA A 168 21.14 -13.01 0.18
CA ALA A 168 21.14 -14.27 0.89
C ALA A 168 21.83 -14.00 2.24
N LEU A 169 20.95 -13.80 3.23
CA LEU A 169 21.08 -14.19 4.63
C LEU A 169 21.73 -13.28 5.70
N ASP A 170 22.64 -12.34 5.40
CA ASP A 170 23.35 -11.65 6.51
C ASP A 170 23.11 -10.14 6.67
N GLY A 171 22.54 -9.43 5.68
CA GLY A 171 22.35 -7.97 5.76
C GLY A 171 21.23 -7.48 6.69
N HIS A 172 20.35 -8.38 7.11
CA HIS A 172 19.13 -8.06 7.88
C HIS A 172 19.21 -8.41 9.37
N LYS A 173 20.37 -8.87 9.85
CA LYS A 173 20.60 -9.13 11.27
C LYS A 173 21.37 -7.96 11.89
N LEU A 174 20.97 -7.60 13.10
CA LEU A 174 21.69 -6.74 14.04
C LEU A 174 22.62 -7.61 14.87
N GLU A 175 23.58 -6.98 15.53
CA GLU A 175 24.28 -7.61 16.64
C GLU A 175 23.27 -7.93 17.75
N GLU A 176 23.43 -9.08 18.39
CA GLU A 176 22.54 -9.47 19.49
C GLU A 176 22.71 -8.48 20.65
N PRO A 177 21.61 -8.13 21.35
CA PRO A 177 21.72 -7.23 22.49
C PRO A 177 22.51 -7.93 23.59
N GLU A 178 23.57 -7.28 24.08
CA GLU A 178 24.17 -7.65 25.36
C GLU A 178 23.18 -7.28 26.47
N VAL A 179 22.55 -8.28 27.09
CA VAL A 179 21.54 -8.09 28.14
C VAL A 179 22.15 -8.48 29.48
N GLU A 180 22.28 -7.50 30.39
CA GLU A 180 22.68 -7.78 31.76
C GLU A 180 21.52 -8.35 32.59
N HIS A 181 21.84 -9.02 33.70
CA HIS A 181 20.84 -9.65 34.55
C HIS A 181 19.86 -8.61 35.13
N GLY A 182 18.58 -8.72 34.77
CA GLY A 182 17.52 -7.80 35.21
C GLY A 182 17.30 -6.59 34.30
N GLU A 183 17.91 -6.54 33.12
CA GLU A 183 17.56 -5.59 32.06
C GLU A 183 16.39 -6.11 31.21
N LEU A 184 15.53 -5.19 30.78
CA LEU A 184 14.45 -5.44 29.83
C LEU A 184 14.74 -4.72 28.51
N VAL A 185 14.79 -5.47 27.41
CA VAL A 185 14.92 -4.93 26.05
C VAL A 185 13.55 -4.50 25.54
N LEU A 186 13.41 -3.21 25.25
CA LEU A 186 12.17 -2.62 24.72
C LEU A 186 12.08 -2.75 23.18
N GLY A 187 13.21 -2.70 22.49
CA GLY A 187 13.28 -2.75 21.03
C GLY A 187 14.55 -2.10 20.49
N THR A 188 14.51 -1.60 19.26
CA THR A 188 15.60 -0.83 18.66
C THR A 188 15.18 0.59 18.33
N SER A 189 16.12 1.51 18.16
CA SER A 189 15.87 2.90 17.75
C SER A 189 16.71 3.24 16.52
N PRO A 190 16.20 4.00 15.54
CA PRO A 190 16.98 4.50 14.42
C PRO A 190 17.95 5.64 14.78
N GLY A 191 17.99 6.06 16.06
CA GLY A 191 18.78 7.21 16.53
C GLY A 191 17.91 8.27 17.23
N LYS A 192 18.46 9.48 17.44
CA LYS A 192 17.69 10.61 17.97
C LYS A 192 16.61 11.06 16.98
N ILE A 193 15.48 11.54 17.51
CA ILE A 193 14.37 12.05 16.69
C ILE A 193 14.89 13.25 15.87
N GLY A 194 14.92 13.11 14.54
CA GLY A 194 15.39 14.14 13.60
C GLY A 194 16.75 13.87 12.95
N GLU A 195 17.53 12.91 13.45
CA GLU A 195 18.82 12.49 12.86
C GLU A 195 18.66 11.14 12.14
N SER A 196 19.06 11.08 10.86
CA SER A 196 19.05 9.84 10.09
C SER A 196 20.39 9.12 10.21
N THR A 197 20.57 8.34 11.27
CA THR A 197 21.71 7.41 11.38
C THR A 197 21.37 6.08 10.69
N GLU A 198 22.34 5.48 9.98
CA GLU A 198 22.14 4.19 9.29
C GLU A 198 22.11 2.98 10.26
N ALA A 199 22.46 3.16 11.54
CA ALA A 199 22.54 2.11 12.54
C ALA A 199 21.31 2.09 13.47
N GLU A 200 20.70 0.91 13.68
CA GLU A 200 19.67 0.70 14.71
C GLU A 200 20.36 0.37 16.05
N GLU A 201 20.06 1.11 17.12
CA GLU A 201 20.60 0.89 18.47
C GLU A 201 19.59 0.17 19.38
N TRP A 202 20.05 -0.70 20.27
CA TRP A 202 19.19 -1.39 21.24
C TRP A 202 18.75 -0.45 22.36
N ILE A 203 17.44 -0.41 22.63
CA ILE A 203 16.86 0.32 23.75
C ILE A 203 16.55 -0.66 24.87
N LYS A 204 17.21 -0.48 26.01
CA LYS A 204 17.10 -1.32 27.20
C LYS A 204 16.74 -0.45 28.41
N ILE A 205 16.03 -1.03 29.37
CA ILE A 205 15.82 -0.42 30.69
C ILE A 205 16.30 -1.39 31.78
N PRO A 206 17.00 -0.91 32.82
CA PRO A 206 17.36 -1.76 33.95
C PRO A 206 16.14 -2.00 34.85
N GLY A 207 16.28 -2.91 35.82
CA GLY A 207 15.20 -3.23 36.78
C GLY A 207 14.58 -2.00 37.47
N ARG A 208 15.37 -0.95 37.76
CA ARG A 208 14.83 0.32 38.29
C ARG A 208 13.87 1.02 37.32
N GLY A 209 14.15 0.98 36.02
CA GLY A 209 13.27 1.49 34.97
C GLY A 209 12.00 0.66 34.85
N LEU A 210 12.11 -0.67 34.94
CA LEU A 210 10.98 -1.60 34.95
C LEU A 210 10.03 -1.35 36.14
N ASN A 211 10.61 -1.14 37.33
CA ASN A 211 9.86 -0.84 38.56
C ASN A 211 9.16 0.53 38.54
N GLY A 212 9.49 1.38 37.57
CA GLY A 212 8.80 2.64 37.30
C GLY A 212 7.48 2.48 36.53
N GLY A 213 7.13 1.26 36.11
CA GLY A 213 5.92 0.98 35.35
C GLY A 213 6.02 1.34 33.86
N ILE A 214 5.40 0.52 33.02
CA ILE A 214 5.34 0.68 31.57
C ILE A 214 3.88 0.85 31.14
N PHE A 215 3.56 2.02 30.61
CA PHE A 215 2.27 2.31 30.00
C PHE A 215 2.38 2.24 28.47
N ILE A 216 1.54 1.43 27.84
CA ILE A 216 1.49 1.26 26.39
C ILE A 216 0.14 1.77 25.86
N SER A 217 0.17 2.63 24.85
CA SER A 217 -1.03 3.12 24.15
C SER A 217 -0.91 2.83 22.66
N GLY A 218 -2.02 2.47 22.01
CA GLY A 218 -2.02 2.27 20.57
C GLY A 218 -3.31 1.69 20.03
N SER A 219 -3.68 2.10 18.81
CA SER A 219 -4.84 1.58 18.10
C SER A 219 -4.73 0.06 17.87
N VAL A 220 -5.86 -0.59 17.64
CA VAL A 220 -5.91 -2.01 17.28
C VAL A 220 -5.06 -2.27 16.03
N GLY A 221 -4.24 -3.33 16.06
CA GLY A 221 -3.35 -3.67 14.94
C GLY A 221 -2.04 -2.89 14.87
N SER A 222 -1.75 -2.00 15.83
CA SER A 222 -0.48 -1.26 15.90
C SER A 222 0.73 -2.11 16.31
N GLY A 223 0.48 -3.30 16.88
CA GLY A 223 1.51 -4.21 17.37
C GLY A 223 1.75 -4.17 18.89
N LYS A 224 0.90 -3.46 19.67
CA LYS A 224 1.00 -3.32 21.13
C LYS A 224 1.28 -4.66 21.86
N THR A 225 0.39 -5.63 21.77
CA THR A 225 0.49 -6.89 22.52
C THR A 225 1.70 -7.74 22.10
N GLN A 226 1.92 -7.88 20.79
CA GLN A 226 2.98 -8.70 20.20
C GLN A 226 4.38 -8.11 20.39
N GLY A 227 4.52 -6.79 20.25
CA GLY A 227 5.80 -6.08 20.32
C GLY A 227 6.19 -5.65 21.74
N THR A 228 5.24 -5.64 22.68
CA THR A 228 5.48 -5.23 24.08
C THR A 228 5.09 -6.34 25.05
N ILE A 229 3.84 -6.44 25.49
CA ILE A 229 3.34 -7.36 26.54
C ILE A 229 3.95 -8.76 26.47
N LEU A 230 3.73 -9.49 25.37
CA LEU A 230 4.19 -10.88 25.24
C LEU A 230 5.71 -10.98 25.23
N ARG A 231 6.37 -10.02 24.57
CA ARG A 231 7.82 -9.97 24.49
C ARG A 231 8.44 -9.66 25.85
N TYR A 232 7.84 -8.77 26.62
CA TYR A 232 8.31 -8.37 27.94
C TYR A 232 8.03 -9.46 28.97
N LEU A 233 6.87 -10.14 28.89
CA LEU A 233 6.57 -11.31 29.71
C LEU A 233 7.63 -12.41 29.52
N GLY A 234 8.00 -12.74 28.29
CA GLY A 234 9.06 -13.72 28.03
C GLY A 234 10.39 -13.35 28.70
N GLN A 235 10.80 -12.08 28.57
CA GLN A 235 12.04 -11.60 29.20
C GLN A 235 11.98 -11.62 30.74
N ILE A 236 10.84 -11.25 31.34
CA ILE A 236 10.65 -11.29 32.80
C ILE A 236 10.73 -12.72 33.34
N LEU A 237 10.25 -13.70 32.57
CA LEU A 237 10.33 -15.12 32.95
C LEU A 237 11.73 -15.71 32.74
N GLU A 238 12.49 -15.22 31.75
CA GLU A 238 13.86 -15.65 31.43
C GLU A 238 14.93 -15.05 32.37
N ALA A 239 14.64 -13.93 33.03
CA ALA A 239 15.61 -13.19 33.85
C ALA A 239 15.98 -13.91 35.17
N GLY A 240 16.76 -14.99 35.09
CA GLY A 240 17.79 -15.51 36.01
C GLY A 240 17.60 -15.49 37.55
N GLY A 241 16.37 -15.40 38.06
CA GLY A 241 16.02 -15.52 39.47
C GLY A 241 14.69 -16.26 39.60
N ALA A 242 14.33 -16.73 40.79
CA ALA A 242 13.04 -17.39 40.98
C ALA A 242 11.90 -16.49 40.45
N ALA A 243 11.16 -16.98 39.46
CA ALA A 243 10.16 -16.21 38.71
C ALA A 243 9.23 -15.41 39.64
N PRO A 244 8.85 -14.18 39.27
CA PRO A 244 7.97 -13.36 40.10
C PRO A 244 6.58 -13.97 40.22
N ALA A 245 5.82 -13.56 41.25
CA ALA A 245 4.37 -13.75 41.23
C ALA A 245 3.79 -12.87 40.11
N ILE A 246 2.86 -13.38 39.31
CA ILE A 246 2.33 -12.63 38.16
C ILE A 246 0.81 -12.66 38.19
N LEU A 247 0.17 -11.50 38.05
CA LEU A 247 -1.23 -11.41 37.64
C LEU A 247 -1.28 -10.95 36.18
N ALA A 248 -1.91 -11.76 35.33
CA ALA A 248 -2.19 -11.45 33.95
C ALA A 248 -3.71 -11.38 33.69
N VAL A 249 -4.20 -10.21 33.24
CA VAL A 249 -5.63 -9.94 33.04
C VAL A 249 -5.90 -9.60 31.58
N ASP A 250 -6.79 -10.35 30.92
CA ASP A 250 -7.14 -10.19 29.50
C ASP A 250 -8.66 -10.25 29.28
N PRO A 251 -9.36 -9.11 29.41
CA PRO A 251 -10.81 -9.07 29.23
C PRO A 251 -11.29 -9.51 27.84
N LYS A 252 -10.41 -9.52 26.82
CA LYS A 252 -10.77 -9.82 25.41
C LYS A 252 -10.17 -11.12 24.86
N ARG A 253 -9.43 -11.87 25.68
CA ARG A 253 -8.83 -13.18 25.36
C ARG A 253 -7.86 -13.14 24.16
N THR A 254 -7.23 -12.00 23.91
CA THR A 254 -6.31 -11.83 22.78
C THR A 254 -4.87 -12.21 23.10
N PHE A 255 -4.46 -12.24 24.38
CA PHE A 255 -3.07 -12.50 24.79
C PHE A 255 -2.89 -13.70 25.72
N LEU A 256 -3.86 -14.06 26.57
CA LEU A 256 -3.62 -15.07 27.63
C LEU A 256 -3.22 -16.44 27.11
N ARG A 257 -3.76 -16.85 25.95
CA ARG A 257 -3.38 -18.13 25.34
C ARG A 257 -1.90 -18.16 24.99
N GLU A 258 -1.39 -17.09 24.39
CA GLU A 258 0.01 -16.99 24.00
C GLU A 258 0.91 -16.79 25.23
N ALA A 259 0.48 -16.02 26.23
CA ALA A 259 1.17 -15.92 27.50
C ALA A 259 1.31 -17.28 28.20
N GLU A 260 0.24 -18.10 28.21
CA GLU A 260 0.25 -19.45 28.77
C GLU A 260 1.29 -20.35 28.07
N GLU A 261 1.41 -20.25 26.74
CA GLU A 261 2.45 -20.94 25.97
C GLU A 261 3.86 -20.47 26.32
N ILE A 262 4.07 -19.16 26.50
CA ILE A 262 5.37 -18.60 26.93
C ILE A 262 5.75 -19.13 28.32
N ILE A 263 4.82 -19.10 29.27
CA ILE A 263 5.03 -19.59 30.64
C ILE A 263 5.36 -21.09 30.65
N LYS A 264 4.67 -21.88 29.83
CA LYS A 264 4.94 -23.32 29.68
C LYS A 264 6.30 -23.58 29.05
N LYS A 265 6.69 -22.81 28.03
CA LYS A 265 8.04 -22.89 27.42
C LYS A 265 9.14 -22.53 28.40
N ALA A 266 8.89 -21.64 29.36
CA ALA A 266 9.79 -21.31 30.45
C ALA A 266 9.83 -22.38 31.58
N GLY A 267 9.10 -23.50 31.46
CA GLY A 267 9.06 -24.57 32.47
C GLY A 267 8.21 -24.27 33.70
N LEU A 268 7.46 -23.16 33.70
CA LEU A 268 6.69 -22.67 34.84
C LEU A 268 5.20 -23.02 34.78
N GLY A 269 4.82 -23.96 33.90
CA GLY A 269 3.43 -24.38 33.72
C GLY A 269 2.74 -24.87 35.01
N HIS A 270 3.49 -25.50 35.92
CA HIS A 270 3.00 -25.96 37.22
C HIS A 270 2.66 -24.83 38.21
N LYS A 271 3.11 -23.59 37.93
CA LYS A 271 2.80 -22.40 38.74
C LYS A 271 1.53 -21.68 38.30
N ILE A 272 0.93 -22.10 37.18
CA ILE A 272 -0.24 -21.43 36.61
C ILE A 272 -1.48 -21.73 37.47
N VAL A 273 -2.15 -20.67 37.91
CA VAL A 273 -3.48 -20.71 38.51
C VAL A 273 -4.40 -19.94 37.57
N LYS A 274 -5.36 -20.63 36.95
CA LYS A 274 -6.22 -20.03 35.91
C LYS A 274 -7.66 -19.89 36.38
N ILE A 275 -8.09 -18.65 36.62
CA ILE A 275 -9.49 -18.31 36.91
C ILE A 275 -10.21 -18.18 35.57
N SER A 276 -11.26 -18.98 35.36
CA SER A 276 -12.12 -18.88 34.18
C SER A 276 -13.52 -19.37 34.51
N LEU A 277 -14.53 -18.89 33.77
CA LEU A 277 -15.94 -19.27 34.02
C LEU A 277 -16.20 -20.78 33.88
N LYS A 278 -15.37 -21.52 33.15
CA LYS A 278 -15.45 -22.99 32.98
C LYS A 278 -14.35 -23.75 33.74
N GLY A 279 -13.51 -23.04 34.49
CA GLY A 279 -12.38 -23.62 35.21
C GLY A 279 -12.79 -24.28 36.53
N SER A 280 -11.83 -24.97 37.14
CA SER A 280 -11.97 -25.57 38.47
C SER A 280 -11.53 -24.64 39.60
N GLN A 281 -10.93 -23.49 39.28
CA GLN A 281 -10.46 -22.54 40.27
C GLN A 281 -11.58 -21.60 40.69
N SER A 282 -11.72 -21.38 41.99
CA SER A 282 -12.69 -20.47 42.58
C SER A 282 -12.04 -19.59 43.64
N PHE A 283 -12.49 -18.35 43.75
CA PHE A 283 -11.95 -17.34 44.64
C PHE A 283 -13.10 -16.51 45.21
N ASN A 284 -13.18 -16.39 46.53
CA ASN A 284 -14.19 -15.55 47.16
C ASN A 284 -13.62 -14.16 47.46
N PRO A 285 -14.06 -13.11 46.76
CA PRO A 285 -13.45 -11.78 46.88
C PRO A 285 -13.96 -11.00 48.09
N VAL A 286 -15.05 -11.40 48.73
CA VAL A 286 -15.55 -10.69 49.92
C VAL A 286 -15.23 -11.42 51.22
N TYR A 287 -14.45 -12.50 51.15
CA TYR A 287 -14.05 -13.26 52.32
C TYR A 287 -12.55 -13.13 52.59
N ILE A 288 -12.23 -12.68 53.80
CA ILE A 288 -10.89 -12.69 54.38
C ILE A 288 -11.04 -13.22 55.81
N LYS A 289 -10.13 -14.10 56.24
CA LYS A 289 -10.14 -14.63 57.62
C LYS A 289 -10.00 -13.50 58.63
N ASN A 290 -10.85 -13.48 59.65
CA ASN A 290 -10.92 -12.43 60.69
C ASN A 290 -11.08 -11.01 60.10
N ALA A 291 -12.02 -10.83 59.17
CA ALA A 291 -12.27 -9.56 58.50
C ALA A 291 -12.57 -8.38 59.45
N LEU A 292 -13.08 -8.65 60.66
CA LEU A 292 -13.38 -7.65 61.67
C LEU A 292 -12.15 -7.16 62.45
N SER A 293 -11.02 -7.86 62.36
CA SER A 293 -9.74 -7.46 62.96
C SER A 293 -8.89 -6.68 61.95
N ASP A 294 -8.07 -5.75 62.45
CA ASP A 294 -7.25 -4.82 61.65
C ASP A 294 -8.09 -4.01 60.65
N SER A 295 -9.39 -3.85 60.93
CA SER A 295 -10.35 -3.17 60.06
C SER A 295 -10.39 -3.67 58.59
N ARG A 296 -10.01 -4.92 58.30
CA ARG A 296 -9.90 -5.45 56.92
C ARG A 296 -11.23 -5.47 56.15
N PHE A 297 -12.36 -5.48 56.83
CA PHE A 297 -13.68 -5.32 56.19
C PHE A 297 -13.86 -3.94 55.54
N VAL A 298 -13.13 -2.92 55.98
CA VAL A 298 -13.10 -1.60 55.36
C VAL A 298 -12.40 -1.66 54.02
N ASP A 299 -11.24 -2.34 53.93
CA ASP A 299 -10.54 -2.56 52.65
C ASP A 299 -11.44 -3.32 51.66
N LEU A 300 -12.17 -4.34 52.13
CA LEU A 300 -13.17 -5.05 51.33
C LEU A 300 -14.26 -4.11 50.81
N ALA A 301 -14.78 -3.22 51.66
CA ALA A 301 -15.80 -2.26 51.27
C ALA A 301 -15.26 -1.26 50.22
N GLU A 302 -14.03 -0.80 50.38
CA GLU A 302 -13.37 0.08 49.41
C GLU A 302 -13.10 -0.63 48.09
N MET A 303 -12.70 -1.90 48.10
CA MET A 303 -12.57 -2.69 46.88
C MET A 303 -13.91 -2.89 46.16
N VAL A 304 -14.99 -3.19 46.90
CA VAL A 304 -16.38 -3.25 46.35
C VAL A 304 -16.74 -1.92 45.69
N ARG A 305 -16.48 -0.81 46.37
CA ARG A 305 -16.74 0.54 45.85
C ARG A 305 -15.92 0.84 44.60
N SER A 306 -14.61 0.64 44.61
CA SER A 306 -13.74 0.92 43.46
C SER A 306 -14.14 0.13 42.22
N ALA A 307 -14.51 -1.14 42.39
CA ALA A 307 -14.98 -1.95 41.27
C ALA A 307 -16.39 -1.57 40.79
N ALA A 308 -17.28 -1.16 41.70
CA ALA A 308 -18.59 -0.65 41.34
C ALA A 308 -18.48 0.65 40.52
N VAL A 309 -17.59 1.57 40.90
CA VAL A 309 -17.33 2.81 40.17
C VAL A 309 -16.76 2.53 38.78
N ASN A 310 -15.80 1.62 38.65
CA ASN A 310 -15.29 1.20 37.34
C ASN A 310 -16.42 0.60 36.47
N PHE A 311 -17.26 -0.28 37.03
CA PHE A 311 -18.31 -0.96 36.28
C PHE A 311 -19.43 -0.01 35.82
N MET A 312 -19.97 0.79 36.73
CA MET A 312 -21.12 1.67 36.47
C MET A 312 -20.73 2.92 35.66
N GLY A 313 -19.45 3.31 35.70
CA GLY A 313 -19.01 4.64 35.30
C GLY A 313 -19.52 5.72 36.26
N LYS A 314 -19.00 6.96 36.16
CA LYS A 314 -19.56 8.07 36.94
C LYS A 314 -20.97 8.39 36.43
N SER A 315 -22.00 7.88 37.09
CA SER A 315 -23.40 8.01 36.69
C SER A 315 -24.21 9.04 37.48
N SER A 316 -23.63 9.72 38.49
CA SER A 316 -24.33 10.79 39.22
C SER A 316 -23.43 11.98 39.57
N ASP A 317 -23.94 13.19 39.32
CA ASP A 317 -23.31 14.45 39.73
C ASP A 317 -23.27 14.64 41.26
N SER A 318 -24.03 13.84 42.02
CA SER A 318 -24.10 13.92 43.49
C SER A 318 -23.24 12.85 44.16
N PRO A 319 -22.21 13.24 44.95
CA PRO A 319 -21.40 12.32 45.76
C PRO A 319 -22.20 11.52 46.81
N PHE A 320 -23.43 11.97 47.14
CA PHE A 320 -24.25 11.37 48.19
C PHE A 320 -24.54 9.88 47.97
N TRP A 321 -24.89 9.48 46.74
CA TRP A 321 -25.29 8.10 46.45
C TRP A 321 -24.10 7.13 46.54
N ASP A 322 -22.93 7.53 46.05
CA ASP A 322 -21.69 6.75 46.15
C ASP A 322 -21.27 6.55 47.61
N VAL A 323 -21.22 7.64 48.40
CA VAL A 323 -20.85 7.58 49.82
C VAL A 323 -21.86 6.75 50.63
N SER A 324 -23.16 6.96 50.42
CA SER A 324 -24.20 6.24 51.16
C SER A 324 -24.23 4.75 50.80
N SER A 325 -24.04 4.42 49.52
CA SER A 325 -23.87 3.04 49.05
C SER A 325 -22.65 2.38 49.69
N SER A 326 -21.52 3.09 49.75
CA SER A 326 -20.31 2.62 50.42
C SER A 326 -20.53 2.34 51.90
N HIS A 327 -21.25 3.21 52.62
CA HIS A 327 -21.56 3.01 54.04
C HIS A 327 -22.45 1.78 54.25
N LEU A 328 -23.47 1.59 53.41
CA LEU A 328 -24.33 0.42 53.49
C LEU A 328 -23.54 -0.87 53.24
N VAL A 329 -22.72 -0.91 52.17
CA VAL A 329 -21.86 -2.06 51.87
C VAL A 329 -20.92 -2.37 53.02
N ARG A 330 -20.23 -1.36 53.57
CA ARG A 330 -19.29 -1.52 54.70
C ARG A 330 -19.95 -2.16 55.92
N ASN A 331 -21.08 -1.61 56.36
CA ASN A 331 -21.78 -2.13 57.55
C ASN A 331 -22.43 -3.50 57.28
N THR A 332 -22.83 -3.78 56.04
CA THR A 332 -23.35 -5.10 55.66
C THR A 332 -22.23 -6.15 55.61
N LEU A 333 -21.01 -5.79 55.20
CA LEU A 333 -19.84 -6.67 55.27
C LEU A 333 -19.50 -7.02 56.73
N ALA A 334 -19.49 -6.02 57.62
CA ALA A 334 -19.30 -6.24 59.05
C ALA A 334 -20.39 -7.17 59.63
N TYR A 335 -21.65 -6.97 59.23
CA TYR A 335 -22.76 -7.84 59.58
C TYR A 335 -22.53 -9.29 59.12
N CYS A 336 -22.13 -9.48 57.86
CA CYS A 336 -21.92 -10.82 57.30
C CYS A 336 -20.76 -11.54 57.99
N ALA A 337 -19.67 -10.82 58.29
CA ALA A 337 -18.54 -11.34 59.03
C ALA A 337 -18.94 -11.78 60.46
N ALA A 338 -19.71 -10.96 61.17
CA ALA A 338 -20.16 -11.25 62.54
C ALA A 338 -21.16 -12.42 62.62
N LYS A 339 -22.11 -12.49 61.68
CA LYS A 339 -23.22 -13.46 61.72
C LYS A 339 -22.87 -14.81 61.08
N TYR A 340 -22.20 -14.80 59.94
CA TYR A 340 -21.98 -16.01 59.13
C TYR A 340 -20.56 -16.56 59.24
N GLY A 341 -19.58 -15.73 59.58
CA GLY A 341 -18.16 -16.08 59.55
C GLY A 341 -17.62 -16.21 58.11
N TYR A 342 -18.11 -17.18 57.34
CA TYR A 342 -17.89 -17.29 55.89
C TYR A 342 -19.12 -16.80 55.13
N PHE A 343 -18.91 -15.92 54.15
CA PHE A 343 -19.97 -15.35 53.34
C PHE A 343 -19.45 -15.01 51.94
N THR A 344 -20.36 -14.91 50.98
CA THR A 344 -20.07 -14.64 49.57
C THR A 344 -20.73 -13.35 49.11
N LEU A 345 -20.46 -12.93 47.86
CA LEU A 345 -21.16 -11.79 47.25
C LEU A 345 -22.68 -12.00 47.17
N LEU A 346 -23.14 -13.25 47.08
CA LEU A 346 -24.56 -13.57 47.08
C LEU A 346 -25.19 -13.33 48.46
N ASP A 347 -24.50 -13.71 49.53
CA ASP A 347 -24.94 -13.47 50.91
C ASP A 347 -24.94 -11.96 51.23
N LEU A 348 -23.92 -11.25 50.74
CA LEU A 348 -23.85 -9.79 50.83
C LEU A 348 -25.04 -9.13 50.13
N TYR A 349 -25.36 -9.56 48.89
CA TYR A 349 -26.52 -9.08 48.15
C TYR A 349 -27.83 -9.29 48.93
N GLN A 350 -28.06 -10.51 49.40
CA GLN A 350 -29.27 -10.86 50.16
C GLN A 350 -29.40 -10.02 51.43
N THR A 351 -28.28 -9.78 52.11
CA THR A 351 -28.26 -8.96 53.33
C THR A 351 -28.55 -7.48 53.03
N ILE A 352 -28.00 -6.92 51.94
CA ILE A 352 -28.33 -5.55 51.51
C ILE A 352 -29.83 -5.41 51.18
N VAL A 353 -30.40 -6.39 50.46
CA VAL A 353 -31.84 -6.37 50.14
C VAL A 353 -32.70 -6.49 51.40
N ARG A 354 -32.27 -7.30 52.38
CA ARG A 354 -32.94 -7.44 53.67
C ARG A 354 -32.90 -6.14 54.48
N ALA A 355 -31.77 -5.45 54.49
CA ALA A 355 -31.62 -4.14 55.14
C ALA A 355 -32.61 -3.08 54.60
N SER A 356 -33.10 -3.24 53.36
CA SER A 356 -34.13 -2.36 52.81
C SER A 356 -35.47 -2.44 53.56
N LYS A 357 -35.77 -3.58 54.20
CA LYS A 357 -37.08 -3.90 54.80
C LYS A 357 -37.01 -4.05 56.31
N GLU A 358 -35.87 -4.47 56.84
CA GLU A 358 -35.68 -4.81 58.24
C GLU A 358 -34.48 -4.04 58.80
N ASP A 359 -34.54 -3.69 60.08
CA ASP A 359 -33.39 -3.19 60.83
C ASP A 359 -32.52 -4.37 61.28
N LEU A 360 -31.26 -4.38 60.84
CA LEU A 360 -30.29 -5.45 61.12
C LEU A 360 -29.61 -5.31 62.49
N ALA A 361 -29.84 -4.20 63.23
CA ALA A 361 -29.21 -3.94 64.52
C ALA A 361 -29.54 -5.00 65.58
N ALA A 362 -30.77 -5.50 65.62
CA ALA A 362 -31.20 -6.53 66.58
C ALA A 362 -30.43 -7.84 66.41
N ASP A 363 -30.24 -8.28 65.17
CA ASP A 363 -29.45 -9.46 64.82
C ASP A 363 -27.99 -9.29 65.31
N LEU A 364 -27.39 -8.12 65.08
CA LEU A 364 -26.01 -7.85 65.52
C LEU A 364 -25.87 -7.80 67.04
N LYS A 365 -26.81 -7.20 67.76
CA LYS A 365 -26.84 -7.21 69.23
C LYS A 365 -26.88 -8.64 69.77
N SER A 366 -27.65 -9.52 69.14
CA SER A 366 -27.71 -10.93 69.50
C SER A 366 -26.41 -11.68 69.20
N CYS A 367 -25.74 -11.35 68.07
CA CYS A 367 -24.43 -11.92 67.75
C CYS A 367 -23.39 -11.48 68.78
N LEU A 368 -23.35 -10.20 69.13
CA LEU A 368 -22.41 -9.64 70.10
C LEU A 368 -22.57 -10.24 71.50
N ALA A 369 -23.80 -10.54 71.92
CA ALA A 369 -24.08 -11.17 73.21
C ALA A 369 -23.68 -12.65 73.29
N ASN A 370 -23.74 -13.38 72.16
CA ASN A 370 -23.52 -14.82 72.10
C ASN A 370 -22.14 -15.23 71.54
N GLY A 371 -21.46 -14.31 70.86
CA GLY A 371 -20.20 -14.56 70.17
C GLY A 371 -18.97 -14.28 71.04
N ASN A 372 -17.88 -14.99 70.75
CA ASN A 372 -16.58 -14.73 71.36
C ASN A 372 -15.78 -13.78 70.45
N PHE A 373 -15.96 -12.48 70.63
CA PHE A 373 -15.31 -11.43 69.85
C PHE A 373 -14.21 -10.72 70.66
N SER A 374 -13.16 -10.28 69.98
CA SER A 374 -12.15 -9.40 70.58
C SER A 374 -12.73 -8.01 70.88
N GLU A 375 -12.01 -7.19 71.65
CA GLU A 375 -12.40 -5.80 71.93
C GLU A 375 -12.56 -4.97 70.64
N GLU A 376 -11.64 -5.13 69.68
CA GLU A 376 -11.70 -4.45 68.39
C GLU A 376 -12.91 -4.93 67.57
N GLU A 377 -13.13 -6.24 67.51
CA GLU A 377 -14.26 -6.81 66.75
C GLU A 377 -15.59 -6.38 67.35
N ALA A 378 -15.71 -6.40 68.68
CA ALA A 378 -16.88 -5.91 69.40
C ALA A 378 -17.14 -4.43 69.14
N PHE A 379 -16.09 -3.59 69.11
CA PHE A 379 -16.19 -2.17 68.76
C PHE A 379 -16.70 -1.97 67.32
N ASN A 380 -16.13 -2.68 66.35
CA ASN A 380 -16.52 -2.59 64.94
C ASN A 380 -17.97 -3.05 64.71
N ILE A 381 -18.40 -4.12 65.39
CA ILE A 381 -19.80 -4.56 65.39
C ILE A 381 -20.70 -3.50 66.03
N GLY A 382 -20.28 -2.90 67.15
CA GLY A 382 -20.99 -1.82 67.83
C GLY A 382 -21.26 -0.62 66.93
N ARG A 383 -20.27 -0.21 66.12
CA ARG A 383 -20.46 0.89 65.14
C ARG A 383 -21.44 0.53 64.03
N SER A 384 -21.48 -0.74 63.62
CA SER A 384 -22.46 -1.21 62.64
C SER A 384 -23.88 -1.22 63.22
N ILE A 385 -24.03 -1.57 64.51
CA ILE A 385 -25.31 -1.47 65.24
C ILE A 385 -25.82 -0.03 65.25
N GLU A 386 -24.97 0.92 65.67
CA GLU A 386 -25.34 2.35 65.69
C GLU A 386 -25.75 2.87 64.31
N TYR A 387 -25.04 2.46 63.25
CA TYR A 387 -25.38 2.84 61.87
C TYR A 387 -26.78 2.35 61.47
N PHE A 388 -27.10 1.07 61.66
CA PHE A 388 -28.40 0.54 61.26
C PHE A 388 -29.55 1.10 62.11
N GLU A 389 -29.33 1.25 63.42
CA GLU A 389 -30.36 1.70 64.37
C GLU A 389 -30.62 3.21 64.32
N ASN A 390 -29.58 4.04 64.16
CA ASN A 390 -29.68 5.49 64.33
C ASN A 390 -29.47 6.29 63.03
N GLU A 391 -28.74 5.77 62.05
CA GLU A 391 -28.47 6.50 60.81
C GLU A 391 -29.35 6.01 59.65
N TYR A 392 -29.30 4.72 59.34
CA TYR A 392 -29.93 4.15 58.15
C TYR A 392 -31.46 3.98 58.30
N SER A 393 -31.92 3.64 59.50
CA SER A 393 -33.36 3.52 59.82
C SER A 393 -34.11 4.85 59.70
N GLN A 394 -33.43 5.97 59.98
CA GLN A 394 -34.01 7.32 59.97
C GLN A 394 -34.15 7.91 58.56
N LEU A 395 -33.55 7.27 57.55
CA LEU A 395 -33.70 7.69 56.16
C LEU A 395 -35.09 7.33 55.64
N GLU A 396 -35.67 8.23 54.83
CA GLU A 396 -36.92 7.99 54.12
C GLU A 396 -36.83 6.74 53.22
N ASP A 397 -37.91 5.97 53.13
CA ASP A 397 -37.96 4.70 52.37
C ASP A 397 -37.50 4.85 50.91
N ARG A 398 -37.82 5.97 50.27
CA ARG A 398 -37.37 6.26 48.90
C ARG A 398 -35.86 6.42 48.82
N VAL A 399 -35.25 7.10 49.79
CA VAL A 399 -33.79 7.27 49.88
C VAL A 399 -33.13 5.92 50.14
N ARG A 400 -33.67 5.14 51.07
CA ARG A 400 -33.19 3.79 51.39
C ARG A 400 -33.21 2.88 50.16
N THR A 401 -34.32 2.86 49.44
CA THR A 401 -34.49 2.09 48.19
C THR A 401 -33.48 2.52 47.12
N GLY A 402 -33.21 3.83 46.99
CA GLY A 402 -32.17 4.35 46.09
C GLY A 402 -30.76 3.91 46.46
N ILE A 403 -30.41 3.91 47.76
CA ILE A 403 -29.11 3.43 48.26
C ILE A 403 -28.96 1.93 47.99
N VAL A 404 -30.01 1.14 48.24
CA VAL A 404 -30.04 -0.31 47.97
C VAL A 404 -29.87 -0.60 46.48
N ALA A 405 -30.58 0.12 45.61
CA ALA A 405 -30.44 -0.03 44.16
C ALA A 405 -29.00 0.27 43.69
N THR A 406 -28.39 1.32 44.25
CA THR A 406 -26.99 1.68 43.94
C THR A 406 -26.01 0.62 44.45
N SER A 407 -26.18 0.14 45.68
CA SER A 407 -25.31 -0.85 46.32
C SER A 407 -25.36 -2.22 45.64
N THR A 408 -26.53 -2.59 45.12
CA THR A 408 -26.76 -3.90 44.50
C THR A 408 -26.44 -3.94 43.00
N ALA A 409 -26.36 -2.79 42.32
CA ALA A 409 -26.17 -2.72 40.87
C ALA A 409 -24.93 -3.47 40.39
N PHE A 410 -23.80 -3.33 41.09
CA PHE A 410 -22.57 -4.06 40.81
C PHE A 410 -22.67 -5.55 41.20
N ILE A 411 -23.14 -5.83 42.42
CA ILE A 411 -23.18 -7.19 43.00
C ILE A 411 -24.11 -8.13 42.22
N ASN A 412 -25.16 -7.59 41.60
CA ASN A 412 -26.12 -8.35 40.77
C ASN A 412 -25.44 -9.19 39.67
N GLN A 413 -24.28 -8.78 39.17
CA GLN A 413 -23.55 -9.54 38.15
C GLN A 413 -23.07 -10.92 38.61
N PHE A 414 -22.87 -11.09 39.93
CA PHE A 414 -22.36 -12.33 40.51
C PHE A 414 -23.45 -13.37 40.78
N GLN A 415 -24.70 -13.08 40.42
CA GLN A 415 -25.84 -14.01 40.50
C GLN A 415 -25.94 -14.95 39.28
N GLU A 416 -25.21 -14.68 38.21
CA GLU A 416 -25.15 -15.57 37.06
C GLU A 416 -24.47 -16.90 37.45
N PHE A 417 -24.98 -18.03 36.96
CA PHE A 417 -24.57 -19.35 37.43
C PHE A 417 -23.05 -19.61 37.34
N ALA A 418 -22.40 -19.25 36.22
CA ALA A 418 -20.97 -19.44 36.08
C ALA A 418 -20.16 -18.47 36.95
N ALA A 419 -20.62 -17.22 37.10
CA ALA A 419 -20.06 -16.23 38.02
C ALA A 419 -20.12 -16.70 39.48
N THR A 420 -21.30 -17.14 39.94
CA THR A 420 -21.52 -17.64 41.30
C THR A 420 -20.63 -18.84 41.60
N ARG A 421 -20.47 -19.78 40.65
CA ARG A 421 -19.61 -20.96 40.86
C ARG A 421 -18.15 -20.58 41.12
N VAL A 422 -17.64 -19.54 40.46
CA VAL A 422 -16.23 -19.13 40.56
C VAL A 422 -16.00 -18.15 41.70
N PHE A 423 -16.90 -17.18 41.90
CA PHE A 423 -16.71 -16.06 42.84
C PHE A 423 -17.56 -16.12 44.11
N CYS A 424 -18.58 -16.97 44.13
CA CYS A 424 -19.40 -17.25 45.31
C CYS A 424 -19.39 -18.76 45.65
N PRO A 425 -18.21 -19.42 45.72
CA PRO A 425 -18.17 -20.84 46.04
C PRO A 425 -18.62 -21.07 47.49
N LYS A 426 -19.16 -22.25 47.76
CA LYS A 426 -19.25 -22.75 49.15
C LYS A 426 -17.83 -22.89 49.72
N GLN A 427 -17.68 -22.77 51.04
CA GLN A 427 -16.37 -22.84 51.70
C GLN A 427 -15.60 -24.14 51.36
N GLU A 428 -16.31 -25.26 51.24
CA GLU A 428 -15.74 -26.57 50.84
C GLU A 428 -15.14 -26.62 49.42
N ASN A 429 -15.58 -25.71 48.53
CA ASN A 429 -15.18 -25.67 47.13
C ASN A 429 -14.19 -24.54 46.83
N LEU A 430 -13.82 -23.73 47.84
CA LEU A 430 -12.87 -22.63 47.69
C LEU A 430 -11.47 -23.20 47.37
N THR A 431 -10.86 -22.76 46.26
CA THR A 431 -9.53 -23.22 45.86
C THR A 431 -8.44 -22.17 46.07
N ILE A 432 -8.80 -20.88 46.02
CA ILE A 432 -7.90 -19.76 46.31
C ILE A 432 -8.35 -19.15 47.64
N ASP A 433 -7.70 -19.58 48.72
CA ASP A 433 -8.00 -19.11 50.08
C ASP A 433 -7.43 -17.71 50.37
N SER A 434 -6.23 -17.43 49.83
CA SER A 434 -5.49 -16.20 50.09
C SER A 434 -4.66 -15.77 48.89
N MET A 435 -4.84 -14.52 48.48
CA MET A 435 -4.02 -13.91 47.42
C MET A 435 -2.56 -13.71 47.87
N GLU A 436 -2.35 -13.49 49.18
CA GLU A 436 -1.01 -13.36 49.76
C GLU A 436 -0.20 -14.65 49.64
N ASP A 437 -0.85 -15.80 49.84
CA ASP A 437 -0.18 -17.11 49.73
C ASP A 437 0.20 -17.42 48.28
N LEU A 438 -0.65 -17.05 47.31
CA LEU A 438 -0.29 -17.13 45.89
C LEU A 438 0.95 -16.29 45.56
N ILE A 439 1.11 -15.12 46.17
CA ILE A 439 2.27 -14.25 45.98
C ILE A 439 3.52 -14.86 46.63
N ARG A 440 3.41 -15.36 47.88
CA ARG A 440 4.52 -16.03 48.59
C ARG A 440 5.02 -17.27 47.83
N GLU A 441 4.10 -18.06 47.28
CA GLU A 441 4.39 -19.23 46.45
C GLU A 441 4.86 -18.88 45.02
N ARG A 442 4.81 -17.59 44.66
CA ARG A 442 5.16 -17.06 43.34
C ARG A 442 4.36 -17.70 42.20
N LYS A 443 3.05 -17.83 42.40
CA LYS A 443 2.12 -18.35 41.39
C LYS A 443 1.87 -17.34 40.28
N ILE A 444 1.45 -17.85 39.14
CA ILE A 444 1.11 -17.08 37.96
C ILE A 444 -0.41 -17.17 37.77
N LEU A 445 -1.11 -16.12 38.18
CA LEU A 445 -2.56 -16.01 38.12
C LEU A 445 -3.00 -15.47 36.75
N LEU A 446 -3.74 -16.28 36.00
CA LEU A 446 -4.30 -15.92 34.70
C LEU A 446 -5.82 -15.74 34.83
N PHE A 447 -6.33 -14.54 34.54
CA PHE A 447 -7.76 -14.23 34.58
C PHE A 447 -8.38 -14.30 33.17
N ASP A 448 -8.99 -15.44 32.82
CA ASP A 448 -9.54 -15.77 31.50
C ASP A 448 -11.09 -15.81 31.54
N VAL A 449 -11.72 -14.63 31.56
CA VAL A 449 -13.19 -14.46 31.50
C VAL A 449 -13.57 -13.74 30.21
N ASN A 450 -14.55 -14.28 29.48
CA ASN A 450 -14.87 -13.87 28.10
C ASN A 450 -16.13 -13.00 27.97
N GLN A 451 -16.97 -12.92 29.01
CA GLN A 451 -18.18 -12.11 28.99
C GLN A 451 -17.83 -10.68 29.38
N PRO A 452 -17.97 -9.66 28.51
CA PRO A 452 -17.42 -8.33 28.76
C PRO A 452 -17.85 -7.68 30.08
N GLY A 453 -19.15 -7.79 30.45
CA GLY A 453 -19.65 -7.26 31.71
C GLY A 453 -18.97 -7.90 32.93
N LEU A 454 -18.97 -9.24 32.98
CA LEU A 454 -18.33 -10.00 34.05
C LEU A 454 -16.81 -9.84 34.06
N ALA A 455 -16.16 -9.85 32.89
CA ALA A 455 -14.71 -9.72 32.75
C ALA A 455 -14.22 -8.39 33.34
N ARG A 456 -14.98 -7.31 33.12
CA ARG A 456 -14.70 -5.98 33.67
C ARG A 456 -14.79 -5.99 35.19
N SER A 457 -15.93 -6.42 35.72
CA SER A 457 -16.21 -6.38 37.16
C SER A 457 -15.34 -7.34 37.96
N MET A 458 -15.25 -8.60 37.53
CA MET A 458 -14.44 -9.63 38.19
C MET A 458 -12.95 -9.36 38.02
N GLY A 459 -12.51 -8.91 36.83
CA GLY A 459 -11.12 -8.60 36.56
C GLY A 459 -10.61 -7.47 37.45
N THR A 460 -11.42 -6.43 37.64
CA THR A 460 -11.13 -5.34 38.59
C THR A 460 -11.02 -5.86 40.03
N PHE A 461 -11.92 -6.74 40.46
CA PHE A 461 -11.86 -7.38 41.78
C PHE A 461 -10.59 -8.18 42.01
N VAL A 462 -10.28 -9.11 41.10
CA VAL A 462 -9.07 -9.94 41.22
C VAL A 462 -7.82 -9.06 41.22
N LYS A 463 -7.79 -8.00 40.41
CA LYS A 463 -6.70 -7.02 40.37
C LYS A 463 -6.53 -6.29 41.71
N LEU A 464 -7.61 -5.73 42.26
CA LEU A 464 -7.56 -5.01 43.54
C LEU A 464 -7.08 -5.92 44.68
N HIS A 465 -7.54 -7.18 44.74
CA HIS A 465 -7.03 -8.13 45.73
C HIS A 465 -5.55 -8.45 45.56
N TYR A 466 -5.09 -8.58 44.31
CA TYR A 466 -3.68 -8.80 44.04
C TYR A 466 -2.84 -7.60 44.45
N GLU A 467 -3.24 -6.39 44.08
CA GLU A 467 -2.57 -5.15 44.46
C GLU A 467 -2.52 -4.98 45.99
N GLN A 468 -3.64 -5.18 46.67
CA GLN A 468 -3.70 -5.11 48.14
C GLN A 468 -2.82 -6.16 48.80
N ALA A 469 -2.81 -7.41 48.30
CA ALA A 469 -1.95 -8.45 48.83
C ALA A 469 -0.46 -8.13 48.63
N VAL A 470 -0.07 -7.51 47.51
CA VAL A 470 1.29 -7.00 47.31
C VAL A 470 1.63 -5.91 48.32
N LEU A 471 0.69 -4.99 48.61
CA LEU A 471 0.88 -3.93 49.60
C LEU A 471 1.04 -4.48 51.02
N ASN A 472 0.21 -5.46 51.41
CA ASN A 472 0.31 -6.14 52.71
C ASN A 472 1.66 -6.83 52.89
N LEU A 473 2.19 -7.43 51.81
CA LEU A 473 3.46 -8.14 51.80
C LEU A 473 4.69 -7.23 51.58
N LEU A 474 4.53 -5.90 51.52
CA LEU A 474 5.64 -4.97 51.28
C LEU A 474 6.87 -5.23 52.18
N PRO A 475 6.73 -5.44 53.51
CA PRO A 475 7.87 -5.69 54.38
C PRO A 475 8.64 -6.96 54.01
N GLU A 476 7.94 -8.02 53.60
CA GLU A 476 8.52 -9.30 53.16
C GLU A 476 9.19 -9.14 51.79
N LEU A 477 8.48 -8.54 50.83
CA LEU A 477 8.92 -8.44 49.44
C LEU A 477 10.14 -7.52 49.28
N LYS A 478 10.21 -6.44 50.06
CA LYS A 478 11.34 -5.48 50.04
C LYS A 478 12.67 -6.12 50.40
N GLN A 479 12.66 -7.14 51.27
CA GLN A 479 13.87 -7.85 51.70
C GLN A 479 14.40 -8.81 50.63
N MET A 480 13.60 -9.16 49.63
CA MET A 480 14.02 -10.07 48.57
C MET A 480 15.08 -9.43 47.65
N LYS A 481 16.17 -10.18 47.41
CA LYS A 481 17.26 -9.79 46.50
C LYS A 481 16.89 -9.89 45.01
N SER A 482 15.62 -10.06 44.67
CA SER A 482 15.16 -10.09 43.28
C SER A 482 15.15 -8.69 42.65
N THR A 483 15.32 -8.64 41.34
CA THR A 483 15.15 -7.44 40.50
C THR A 483 13.68 -7.12 40.27
N CYS A 484 12.85 -8.17 40.18
CA CYS A 484 11.39 -8.11 40.08
C CYS A 484 10.80 -9.17 41.03
N THR A 485 9.95 -8.77 41.96
CA THR A 485 9.31 -9.71 42.92
C THR A 485 7.91 -10.12 42.46
N THR A 486 7.18 -9.17 41.89
CA THR A 486 5.80 -9.31 41.42
C THR A 486 5.65 -8.62 40.07
N ALA A 487 4.73 -9.10 39.24
CA ALA A 487 4.36 -8.45 37.98
C ALA A 487 2.84 -8.32 37.86
N LEU A 488 2.40 -7.20 37.33
CA LEU A 488 1.00 -6.93 36.98
C LEU A 488 0.95 -6.63 35.50
N ILE A 489 0.34 -7.51 34.71
CA ILE A 489 0.32 -7.44 33.26
C ILE A 489 -1.13 -7.40 32.78
N ILE A 490 -1.54 -6.27 32.20
CA ILE A 490 -2.92 -6.06 31.79
C ILE A 490 -2.95 -5.57 30.35
N ASP A 491 -3.58 -6.35 29.47
CA ASP A 491 -4.00 -5.86 28.15
C ASP A 491 -5.41 -5.27 28.28
N GLU A 492 -5.70 -4.23 27.52
CA GLU A 492 -6.97 -3.49 27.59
C GLU A 492 -7.26 -2.93 29.00
N TYR A 493 -6.25 -2.30 29.60
CA TYR A 493 -6.25 -1.75 30.96
C TYR A 493 -7.42 -0.81 31.26
N GLN A 494 -7.95 -0.09 30.26
CA GLN A 494 -9.11 0.75 30.46
C GLN A 494 -10.35 -0.01 30.97
N ASP A 495 -10.43 -1.32 30.73
CA ASP A 495 -11.55 -2.12 31.20
C ASP A 495 -11.47 -2.31 32.73
N VAL A 496 -10.28 -2.42 33.32
CA VAL A 496 -10.10 -2.74 34.75
C VAL A 496 -9.44 -1.64 35.59
N VAL A 497 -9.22 -0.45 35.03
CA VAL A 497 -8.58 0.68 35.72
C VAL A 497 -9.41 1.16 36.91
N THR A 498 -8.76 1.46 38.03
CA THR A 498 -9.38 2.12 39.19
C THR A 498 -8.56 3.34 39.61
N CYS A 499 -9.23 4.44 39.93
CA CYS A 499 -8.59 5.67 40.44
C CYS A 499 -9.22 6.11 41.76
N GLY A 500 -8.40 6.33 42.78
CA GLY A 500 -8.76 6.53 44.18
C GLY A 500 -9.34 7.90 44.57
N GLY A 501 -9.83 8.67 43.60
CA GLY A 501 -10.36 10.01 43.84
C GLY A 501 -11.50 9.99 44.87
N GLY A 502 -11.33 10.66 46.01
CA GLY A 502 -12.34 10.71 47.08
C GLY A 502 -12.21 9.61 48.15
N GLY A 503 -10.98 9.15 48.43
CA GLY A 503 -10.69 8.23 49.55
C GLY A 503 -11.01 6.77 49.25
N THR A 504 -10.69 6.31 48.04
CA THR A 504 -10.88 4.90 47.62
C THR A 504 -9.55 4.28 47.21
N ILE A 505 -9.45 2.95 47.25
CA ILE A 505 -8.29 2.21 46.74
C ILE A 505 -8.23 2.38 45.21
N GLY A 506 -7.07 2.79 44.70
CA GLY A 506 -6.84 3.03 43.29
C GLY A 506 -5.42 2.68 42.85
N ASP A 507 -5.26 2.54 41.54
CA ASP A 507 -4.04 2.05 40.91
C ASP A 507 -2.89 3.05 41.07
N GLU A 508 -3.20 4.34 41.20
CA GLU A 508 -2.22 5.39 41.48
C GLU A 508 -1.57 5.23 42.85
N SER A 509 -2.35 4.82 43.86
CA SER A 509 -1.85 4.55 45.22
C SER A 509 -0.95 3.31 45.22
N PHE A 510 -1.38 2.24 44.51
CA PHE A 510 -0.56 1.05 44.32
C PHE A 510 0.76 1.37 43.61
N LEU A 511 0.72 2.06 42.47
CA LEU A 511 1.91 2.43 41.70
C LEU A 511 2.86 3.38 42.44
N ALA A 512 2.35 4.17 43.38
CA ALA A 512 3.16 5.04 44.23
C ALA A 512 3.84 4.25 45.37
N LYS A 513 3.08 3.41 46.09
CA LYS A 513 3.55 2.70 47.30
C LYS A 513 4.31 1.41 47.00
N ALA A 514 3.86 0.63 46.01
CA ALA A 514 4.40 -0.70 45.74
C ALA A 514 5.83 -0.67 45.20
N ARG A 515 6.37 0.47 44.77
CA ARG A 515 7.74 0.62 44.22
C ARG A 515 8.83 -0.02 45.09
N GLU A 516 8.66 0.01 46.41
CA GLU A 516 9.60 -0.59 47.36
C GLU A 516 9.69 -2.12 47.23
N SER A 517 8.62 -2.78 46.80
CA SER A 517 8.59 -4.22 46.52
C SER A 517 9.23 -4.58 45.17
N LYS A 518 9.59 -3.61 44.33
CA LYS A 518 10.11 -3.81 42.97
C LYS A 518 9.11 -4.54 42.02
N PRO A 519 7.90 -4.01 41.82
CA PRO A 519 6.89 -4.62 40.95
C PRO A 519 7.11 -4.24 39.49
N ALA A 520 6.93 -5.18 38.57
CA ALA A 520 6.86 -4.91 37.13
C ALA A 520 5.41 -4.68 36.71
N VAL A 521 4.98 -3.42 36.58
CA VAL A 521 3.62 -3.09 36.14
C VAL A 521 3.64 -2.72 34.66
N ILE A 522 2.98 -3.54 33.82
CA ILE A 522 2.92 -3.38 32.37
C ILE A 522 1.46 -3.36 31.96
N VAL A 523 1.00 -2.20 31.51
CA VAL A 523 -0.41 -2.01 31.11
C VAL A 523 -0.48 -1.53 29.66
N ALA A 524 -1.44 -2.05 28.90
CA ALA A 524 -1.74 -1.55 27.56
C ALA A 524 -3.19 -1.06 27.45
N THR A 525 -3.39 0.09 26.82
CA THR A 525 -4.69 0.66 26.49
C THR A 525 -4.76 1.00 24.99
N GLN A 526 -5.98 1.17 24.47
CA GLN A 526 -6.16 1.59 23.08
C GLN A 526 -5.81 3.06 22.87
N SER A 527 -6.17 3.91 23.82
CA SER A 527 -5.93 5.35 23.77
C SER A 527 -6.07 5.98 25.16
N LEU A 528 -5.49 7.17 25.32
CA LEU A 528 -5.65 7.97 26.53
C LEU A 528 -7.11 8.39 26.75
N SER A 529 -7.85 8.76 25.70
CA SER A 529 -9.28 9.06 25.83
C SER A 529 -10.11 7.87 26.31
N SER A 530 -9.77 6.64 25.90
CA SER A 530 -10.47 5.44 26.38
C SER A 530 -10.24 5.22 27.88
N LEU A 531 -9.02 5.50 28.36
CA LEU A 531 -8.70 5.48 29.78
C LEU A 531 -9.46 6.57 30.54
N MET A 532 -9.46 7.80 30.05
CA MET A 532 -10.17 8.94 30.66
C MET A 532 -11.68 8.69 30.78
N ASN A 533 -12.29 8.09 29.76
CA ASN A 533 -13.71 7.72 29.79
C ASN A 533 -14.00 6.67 30.87
N SER A 534 -13.10 5.71 31.04
CA SER A 534 -13.27 4.64 32.03
C SER A 534 -13.07 5.13 33.46
N VAL A 535 -12.16 6.09 33.66
CA VAL A 535 -11.95 6.80 34.94
C VAL A 535 -13.07 7.81 35.22
N GLY A 536 -13.74 8.30 34.18
CA GLY A 536 -14.80 9.31 34.28
C GLY A 536 -14.30 10.73 34.58
N SER A 537 -12.98 10.96 34.58
CA SER A 537 -12.39 12.29 34.78
C SER A 537 -10.99 12.37 34.17
N GLN A 538 -10.69 13.50 33.53
CA GLN A 538 -9.42 13.74 32.85
C GLN A 538 -8.24 13.86 33.81
N ARG A 539 -8.39 14.63 34.90
CA ARG A 539 -7.27 14.91 35.84
C ARG A 539 -6.76 13.64 36.54
N PRO A 540 -7.62 12.81 37.17
CA PRO A 540 -7.16 11.57 37.81
C PRO A 540 -6.54 10.58 36.81
N ALA A 541 -7.06 10.52 35.58
CA ALA A 541 -6.48 9.68 34.54
C ALA A 541 -5.06 10.13 34.15
N LEU A 542 -4.82 11.44 34.04
CA LEU A 542 -3.49 11.99 33.77
C LEU A 542 -2.52 11.77 34.95
N GLU A 543 -3.00 11.93 36.19
CA GLU A 543 -2.24 11.63 37.41
C GLU A 543 -1.84 10.15 37.49
N LEU A 544 -2.76 9.24 37.15
CA LEU A 544 -2.47 7.82 37.04
C LEU A 544 -1.39 7.55 35.96
N VAL A 545 -1.55 8.12 34.77
CA VAL A 545 -0.55 7.99 33.67
C VAL A 545 0.80 8.58 34.07
N GLN A 546 0.83 9.58 34.96
CA GLN A 546 2.06 10.17 35.49
C GLN A 546 2.90 9.16 36.26
N ASN A 547 2.27 8.20 36.95
CA ASN A 547 2.96 7.19 37.75
C ASN A 547 3.73 6.17 36.91
N PHE A 548 3.40 6.00 35.63
CA PHE A 548 4.15 5.18 34.68
C PHE A 548 5.31 5.98 34.09
N ARG A 549 6.54 5.67 34.53
CA ARG A 549 7.74 6.40 34.13
C ARG A 549 8.14 6.12 32.68
N THR A 550 7.86 4.92 32.18
CA THR A 550 8.04 4.56 30.77
C THR A 550 6.69 4.57 30.07
N ARG A 551 6.57 5.34 28.98
CA ARG A 551 5.35 5.49 28.18
C ARG A 551 5.65 5.20 26.72
N ILE A 552 4.93 4.25 26.12
CA ILE A 552 5.12 3.83 24.73
C ILE A 552 3.80 4.08 23.98
N ALA A 553 3.79 5.00 23.04
CA ALA A 553 2.67 5.22 22.14
C ALA A 553 2.99 4.63 20.76
N CYS A 554 2.34 3.52 20.43
CA CYS A 554 2.28 2.99 19.08
C CYS A 554 1.41 3.90 18.21
N HIS A 555 1.19 3.53 16.95
CA HIS A 555 0.25 4.25 16.07
C HIS A 555 -1.08 4.54 16.79
N SER A 556 -1.45 5.82 16.84
CA SER A 556 -2.69 6.31 17.43
C SER A 556 -3.25 7.45 16.60
N SER A 557 -4.57 7.46 16.43
CA SER A 557 -5.33 8.58 15.87
C SER A 557 -5.99 9.44 16.95
N ASP A 558 -5.75 9.13 18.22
CA ASP A 558 -6.34 9.83 19.35
C ASP A 558 -5.60 11.13 19.65
N LEU A 559 -6.32 12.26 19.62
CA LEU A 559 -5.72 13.59 19.76
C LEU A 559 -5.14 13.81 21.15
N GLU A 560 -5.78 13.31 22.20
CA GLU A 560 -5.28 13.44 23.58
C GLU A 560 -3.97 12.66 23.78
N THR A 561 -3.89 11.44 23.24
CA THR A 561 -2.64 10.66 23.22
C THR A 561 -1.54 11.39 22.45
N ILE A 562 -1.85 11.94 21.27
CA ILE A 562 -0.88 12.67 20.44
C ILE A 562 -0.38 13.91 21.21
N ARG A 563 -1.28 14.74 21.73
CA ARG A 563 -0.94 15.96 22.48
C ARG A 563 -0.06 15.67 23.68
N LEU A 564 -0.40 14.65 24.47
CA LEU A 564 0.41 14.22 25.61
C LEU A 564 1.87 13.99 25.19
N PHE A 565 2.10 13.25 24.10
CA PHE A 565 3.46 12.98 23.63
C PHE A 565 4.12 14.20 22.98
N GLN A 566 3.38 15.07 22.28
CA GLN A 566 3.93 16.31 21.72
C GLN A 566 4.44 17.24 22.81
N GLU A 567 3.66 17.44 23.87
CA GLU A 567 4.04 18.26 25.03
C GLU A 567 5.22 17.66 25.80
N LEU A 568 5.25 16.34 25.93
CA LEU A 568 6.30 15.59 26.58
C LEU A 568 7.65 15.65 25.84
N VAL A 569 7.64 15.57 24.50
CA VAL A 569 8.86 15.71 23.67
C VAL A 569 9.31 17.18 23.61
N GLY A 570 8.36 18.11 23.55
CA GLY A 570 8.63 19.55 23.48
C GLY A 570 8.81 20.10 22.06
N LYS A 571 9.26 21.35 21.98
CA LYS A 571 9.41 22.13 20.75
C LYS A 571 10.88 22.42 20.45
N ALA A 572 11.24 22.46 19.18
CA ALA A 572 12.55 22.89 18.69
C ALA A 572 12.43 24.16 17.84
N ASP A 573 13.49 24.96 17.86
CA ASP A 573 13.61 26.15 17.02
C ASP A 573 13.99 25.71 15.60
N VAL A 574 13.10 25.97 14.64
CA VAL A 574 13.29 25.65 13.22
C VAL A 574 13.47 26.95 12.45
N GLU A 575 14.58 27.07 11.72
CA GLU A 575 14.79 28.20 10.81
C GLU A 575 13.98 28.01 9.53
N ARG A 576 13.07 28.94 9.24
CA ARG A 576 12.38 29.03 7.95
C ARG A 576 13.01 30.12 7.11
N GLN A 577 13.49 29.73 5.94
CA GLN A 577 13.92 30.67 4.91
C GLN A 577 12.80 30.81 3.88
N THR A 578 12.20 31.99 3.81
CA THR A 578 11.27 32.34 2.74
C THR A 578 12.02 33.14 1.70
N ARG A 579 12.02 32.65 0.46
CA ARG A 579 12.64 33.31 -0.69
C ARG A 579 11.52 33.82 -1.59
N SER A 580 11.39 35.13 -1.72
CA SER A 580 10.54 35.72 -2.75
C SER A 580 11.42 36.24 -3.89
N LEU A 581 11.02 35.91 -5.10
CA LEU A 581 11.64 36.37 -6.33
C LEU A 581 10.56 37.15 -7.07
N SER A 582 10.78 38.45 -7.25
CA SER A 582 9.88 39.31 -8.02
C SER A 582 10.67 39.92 -9.16
N GLU A 583 10.19 39.71 -10.38
CA GLU A 583 10.75 40.28 -11.59
C GLU A 583 9.79 41.35 -12.10
N THR A 584 10.27 42.59 -12.23
CA THR A 584 9.49 43.70 -12.77
C THR A 584 10.18 44.24 -14.02
N ALA A 585 9.49 44.12 -15.15
CA ALA A 585 9.93 44.56 -16.47
C ALA A 585 9.24 45.87 -16.84
N GLN A 586 9.99 46.94 -17.15
CA GLN A 586 9.41 48.13 -17.78
C GLN A 586 9.54 48.04 -19.31
N SER A 587 8.47 48.43 -20.03
CA SER A 587 8.37 48.44 -21.50
C SER A 587 8.55 47.07 -22.19
N ALA A 588 7.64 46.13 -21.89
CA ALA A 588 7.63 44.80 -22.49
C ALA A 588 7.14 44.82 -23.96
N LYS A 589 7.93 44.30 -24.90
CA LYS A 589 7.60 44.16 -26.33
C LYS A 589 7.23 42.71 -26.66
N LEU A 590 6.14 42.51 -27.42
CA LEU A 590 5.65 41.17 -27.76
C LEU A 590 6.62 40.46 -28.74
N ASN A 591 7.17 39.31 -28.34
CA ASN A 591 8.11 38.53 -29.13
C ASN A 591 7.40 37.32 -29.77
N LEU A 592 7.09 37.45 -31.06
CA LEU A 592 6.21 36.51 -31.79
C LEU A 592 6.82 35.12 -32.05
N LEU A 593 8.11 34.92 -31.82
CA LEU A 593 8.81 33.66 -32.11
C LEU A 593 8.87 32.69 -30.91
N ALA A 594 8.74 33.21 -29.68
CA ALA A 594 8.75 32.41 -28.45
C ALA A 594 7.43 32.45 -27.67
N GLY A 595 6.52 33.37 -28.00
CA GLY A 595 5.25 33.55 -27.29
C GLY A 595 5.46 34.16 -25.91
N GLY A 596 5.46 35.49 -25.83
CA GLY A 596 5.61 36.25 -24.59
C GLY A 596 6.02 37.70 -24.85
N PHE A 597 6.18 38.50 -23.80
CA PHE A 597 6.72 39.85 -23.88
C PHE A 597 8.18 39.86 -23.38
N ASP A 598 9.12 40.38 -24.18
CA ASP A 598 10.52 40.59 -23.81
C ASP A 598 10.78 42.06 -23.41
N SER A 599 11.62 42.30 -22.40
CA SER A 599 12.10 43.63 -22.03
C SER A 599 13.61 43.61 -21.79
N GLU A 600 14.33 44.62 -22.27
CA GLU A 600 15.79 44.73 -22.09
C GLU A 600 16.20 45.20 -20.68
N THR A 601 15.25 45.66 -19.86
CA THR A 601 15.47 46.13 -18.48
C THR A 601 14.49 45.48 -17.51
N ALA A 602 14.74 44.20 -17.20
CA ALA A 602 14.08 43.50 -16.12
C ALA A 602 14.84 43.73 -14.80
N SER A 603 14.13 44.21 -13.78
CA SER A 603 14.66 44.29 -12.42
C SER A 603 14.24 43.03 -11.66
N ILE A 604 15.21 42.23 -11.24
CA ILE A 604 15.00 41.04 -10.41
C ILE A 604 15.29 41.42 -8.96
N ASN A 605 14.24 41.53 -8.16
CA ASN A 605 14.35 41.70 -6.72
C ASN A 605 14.20 40.34 -6.05
N GLU A 606 15.27 39.91 -5.39
CA GLU A 606 15.25 38.77 -4.49
C GLU A 606 15.16 39.27 -3.06
N SER A 607 14.13 38.85 -2.33
CA SER A 607 14.07 39.05 -0.89
C SER A 607 14.13 37.70 -0.18
N VAL A 608 15.08 37.58 0.74
CA VAL A 608 15.24 36.41 1.59
C VAL A 608 14.92 36.85 3.02
N SER A 609 13.79 36.39 3.54
CA SER A 609 13.47 36.54 4.96
C SER A 609 13.80 35.25 5.68
N ARG A 610 14.53 35.36 6.79
CA ARG A 610 14.78 34.26 7.73
C ARG A 610 14.00 34.54 8.99
N SER A 611 13.15 33.59 9.38
CA SER A 611 12.41 33.65 10.64
C SER A 611 12.59 32.33 11.38
N THR A 612 12.85 32.43 12.67
CA THR A 612 12.94 31.27 13.55
C THR A 612 11.56 31.01 14.15
N HIS A 613 11.04 29.80 13.98
CA HIS A 613 9.76 29.37 14.53
C HIS A 613 9.96 28.21 15.49
N ARG A 614 9.27 28.26 16.64
CA ARG A 614 9.17 27.10 17.53
C ARG A 614 8.14 26.12 17.01
N GLU A 615 8.58 24.95 16.58
CA GLU A 615 7.73 23.87 16.08
C GLU A 615 7.85 22.62 16.96
N ASP A 616 6.81 21.80 17.00
CA ASP A 616 6.85 20.54 17.76
C ASP A 616 7.85 19.57 17.12
N LEU A 617 8.72 18.96 17.93
CA LEU A 617 9.71 17.97 17.47
C LEU A 617 9.05 16.72 16.87
N VAL A 618 7.84 16.38 17.35
CA VAL A 618 7.00 15.33 16.79
C VAL A 618 5.64 15.94 16.46
N THR A 619 5.21 15.76 15.22
CA THR A 619 3.93 16.25 14.73
C THR A 619 2.86 15.15 14.76
N GLY A 620 1.57 15.53 14.85
CA GLY A 620 0.47 14.56 14.68
C GLY A 620 0.50 13.81 13.34
N LYS A 621 1.12 14.41 12.31
CA LYS A 621 1.37 13.78 11.00
C LYS A 621 2.38 12.62 11.11
N GLU A 622 3.35 12.71 12.01
CA GLU A 622 4.33 11.62 12.23
C GLU A 622 3.72 10.49 13.04
N PHE A 623 2.92 10.80 14.08
CA PHE A 623 2.13 9.80 14.82
C PHE A 623 1.23 8.98 13.90
N SER A 624 0.49 9.65 13.01
CA SER A 624 -0.39 8.99 12.03
C SER A 624 0.35 8.23 10.91
N ARG A 625 1.66 8.42 10.76
CA ARG A 625 2.52 7.71 9.80
C ARG A 625 3.31 6.56 10.42
N LEU A 626 3.23 6.37 11.74
CA LEU A 626 3.85 5.22 12.41
C LEU A 626 3.36 3.93 11.77
N ARG A 627 4.29 3.09 11.32
CA ARG A 627 3.98 1.76 10.79
C ARG A 627 3.73 0.78 11.93
N THR A 628 3.19 -0.40 11.62
CA THR A 628 3.06 -1.48 12.62
C THR A 628 4.43 -1.79 13.25
N PHE A 629 4.45 -1.98 14.57
CA PHE A 629 5.66 -2.14 15.38
C PHE A 629 6.57 -0.90 15.44
N GLU A 630 6.07 0.28 15.04
CA GLU A 630 6.72 1.56 15.36
C GLU A 630 5.95 2.28 16.47
N ALA A 631 6.69 2.89 17.39
CA ALA A 631 6.16 3.67 18.48
C ALA A 631 7.04 4.89 18.77
N PHE A 632 6.47 5.89 19.43
CA PHE A 632 7.23 6.90 20.17
C PHE A 632 7.24 6.50 21.63
N ALA A 633 8.41 6.56 22.26
CA ALA A 633 8.57 6.13 23.65
C ALA A 633 9.29 7.21 24.47
N GLN A 634 8.70 7.51 25.62
CA GLN A 634 9.39 8.11 26.75
C GLN A 634 9.94 6.97 27.60
N VAL A 635 11.25 6.81 27.63
CA VAL A 635 11.92 5.68 28.29
C VAL A 635 12.63 6.19 29.52
N PHE A 636 12.33 5.59 30.67
CA PHE A 636 13.00 5.88 31.94
C PHE A 636 14.00 4.76 32.26
N ASP A 637 15.28 5.10 32.35
CA ASP A 637 16.37 4.13 32.63
C ASP A 637 16.66 3.96 34.13
N GLY A 638 15.80 4.47 35.00
CA GLY A 638 16.01 4.46 36.45
C GLY A 638 16.74 5.70 36.97
N ILE A 639 17.32 6.52 36.09
CA ILE A 639 18.01 7.77 36.45
C ILE A 639 17.41 8.94 35.66
N GLU A 640 17.46 8.86 34.33
CA GLU A 640 17.00 9.89 33.42
C GLU A 640 15.90 9.38 32.49
N THR A 641 15.26 10.31 31.79
CA THR A 641 14.17 10.01 30.86
C THR A 641 14.52 10.50 29.47
N LYS A 642 14.45 9.60 28.48
CA LYS A 642 14.81 9.87 27.09
C LYS A 642 13.60 9.66 26.18
N PHE A 643 13.45 10.52 25.18
CA PHE A 643 12.46 10.32 24.12
C PHE A 643 13.11 9.72 22.89
N VAL A 644 12.57 8.58 22.44
CA VAL A 644 13.10 7.83 21.30
C VAL A 644 11.97 7.36 20.39
N LYS A 645 12.27 7.21 19.11
CA LYS A 645 11.42 6.42 18.22
C LYS A 645 11.80 4.95 18.40
N LEU A 646 10.84 4.12 18.77
CA LEU A 646 11.05 2.72 19.10
C LEU A 646 10.52 1.82 17.98
N TYR A 647 11.36 0.88 17.56
CA TYR A 647 11.03 -0.26 16.70
C TYR A 647 10.87 -1.49 17.57
N LEU A 648 9.62 -1.86 17.79
CA LEU A 648 9.23 -2.99 18.61
C LEU A 648 9.62 -4.30 17.89
N LYS A 649 10.07 -5.29 18.66
CA LYS A 649 10.42 -6.61 18.13
C LYS A 649 9.31 -7.60 18.48
N PRO A 650 8.43 -7.96 17.51
CA PRO A 650 7.33 -8.89 17.76
C PRO A 650 7.79 -10.23 18.32
N HIS A 651 7.01 -10.80 19.24
CA HIS A 651 7.34 -12.07 19.90
C HIS A 651 7.44 -13.26 18.93
N PHE A 652 6.65 -13.29 17.85
CA PHE A 652 6.70 -14.37 16.86
C PHE A 652 8.01 -14.42 16.03
N LEU A 653 8.91 -13.44 16.19
CA LEU A 653 10.21 -13.47 15.52
C LEU A 653 11.08 -14.61 16.08
N LYS A 654 11.65 -15.41 15.18
CA LYS A 654 12.61 -16.47 15.55
C LYS A 654 13.89 -15.91 16.14
N ALA A 655 14.34 -14.76 15.65
CA ALA A 655 15.57 -14.11 16.07
C ALA A 655 15.28 -12.62 16.37
N ILE A 656 15.53 -12.20 17.61
CA ILE A 656 15.24 -10.82 18.05
C ILE A 656 16.05 -9.78 17.26
N ASN A 657 17.26 -10.16 16.83
CA ASN A 657 18.19 -9.30 16.09
C ASN A 657 17.75 -9.03 14.63
N THR A 658 16.52 -9.34 14.25
CA THR A 658 16.00 -8.98 12.94
C THR A 658 15.84 -7.44 12.83
N LYS A 659 16.48 -6.81 11.84
CA LYS A 659 16.32 -5.37 11.52
C LYS A 659 14.85 -5.03 11.26
N HIS A 660 14.43 -3.83 11.64
CA HIS A 660 13.02 -3.42 11.52
C HIS A 660 12.50 -3.47 10.08
N GLU A 661 13.34 -3.13 9.10
CA GLU A 661 12.97 -3.23 7.68
C GLU A 661 12.58 -4.67 7.28
N ALA A 662 13.30 -5.67 7.79
CA ALA A 662 12.99 -7.08 7.53
C ALA A 662 11.73 -7.54 8.26
N VAL A 663 11.45 -7.01 9.46
CA VAL A 663 10.17 -7.25 10.17
C VAL A 663 9.00 -6.78 9.31
N LEU A 664 9.09 -5.56 8.75
CA LEU A 664 8.08 -5.02 7.84
C LEU A 664 7.96 -5.84 6.55
N GLU A 665 9.06 -6.40 6.03
CA GLU A 665 9.01 -7.30 4.87
C GLU A 665 8.29 -8.61 5.19
N ILE A 666 8.59 -9.25 6.33
CA ILE A 666 7.91 -10.48 6.78
C ILE A 666 6.40 -10.25 6.86
N LEU A 667 5.97 -9.11 7.42
CA LEU A 667 4.55 -8.75 7.51
C LEU A 667 3.90 -8.52 6.14
N ARG A 668 4.63 -7.90 5.20
CA ARG A 668 4.16 -7.73 3.81
C ARG A 668 4.03 -9.06 3.08
N VAL A 669 4.90 -10.02 3.37
CA VAL A 669 4.91 -11.35 2.75
C VAL A 669 3.86 -12.28 3.36
N SER A 670 3.51 -12.14 4.65
CA SER A 670 2.48 -12.99 5.27
C SER A 670 1.06 -12.77 4.69
N GLY A 671 0.81 -11.63 4.02
CA GLY A 671 -0.48 -11.29 3.43
C GLY A 671 -0.67 -11.65 1.94
N LYS A 672 0.36 -12.17 1.24
CA LYS A 672 0.29 -12.59 -0.17
C LYS A 672 1.15 -13.83 -0.37
N GLY A 673 0.73 -14.73 -1.25
CA GLY A 673 1.28 -16.07 -1.41
C GLY A 673 2.82 -16.12 -1.45
N GLY A 674 3.35 -17.24 -0.97
CA GLY A 674 4.78 -17.43 -0.70
C GLY A 674 5.73 -17.28 -1.90
N PHE A 675 6.97 -17.75 -1.69
CA PHE A 675 8.10 -17.71 -2.62
C PHE A 675 7.77 -17.90 -4.12
N VAL A 676 6.76 -18.71 -4.45
CA VAL A 676 6.26 -18.98 -5.80
C VAL A 676 5.56 -17.77 -6.46
N GLU A 677 4.85 -16.92 -5.71
CA GLU A 677 4.25 -15.69 -6.23
C GLU A 677 5.28 -14.58 -6.40
N LYS A 678 6.31 -14.50 -5.53
CA LYS A 678 7.49 -13.64 -5.78
C LYS A 678 8.21 -14.09 -7.06
N PHE A 679 8.36 -15.39 -7.30
CA PHE A 679 8.95 -15.91 -8.54
C PHE A 679 8.08 -15.62 -9.78
N LYS A 680 6.74 -15.76 -9.67
CA LYS A 680 5.81 -15.36 -10.74
C LYS A 680 5.81 -13.85 -10.97
N ALA A 681 5.91 -13.03 -9.94
CA ALA A 681 6.03 -11.57 -10.05
C ALA A 681 7.37 -11.15 -10.65
N VAL A 682 8.46 -11.85 -10.33
CA VAL A 682 9.78 -11.65 -10.94
C VAL A 682 9.77 -12.07 -12.41
N TRP A 683 9.10 -13.15 -12.79
CA TRP A 683 8.95 -13.55 -14.20
C TRP A 683 7.99 -12.64 -14.98
N LYS A 684 6.96 -12.10 -14.31
CA LYS A 684 6.04 -11.11 -14.87
C LYS A 684 6.72 -9.74 -15.02
N ASN A 685 7.58 -9.37 -14.09
CA ASN A 685 8.44 -8.19 -14.15
C ASN A 685 9.63 -8.39 -15.11
N ALA A 686 10.13 -9.60 -15.30
CA ALA A 686 11.13 -9.90 -16.32
C ALA A 686 10.51 -9.85 -17.72
N ARG A 687 9.23 -10.23 -17.89
CA ARG A 687 8.47 -9.97 -19.12
C ARG A 687 8.19 -8.47 -19.32
N ALA A 688 7.90 -7.73 -18.25
CA ALA A 688 7.70 -6.28 -18.33
C ALA A 688 9.02 -5.52 -18.61
N VAL A 689 10.13 -5.93 -18.01
CA VAL A 689 11.48 -5.38 -18.24
C VAL A 689 12.04 -5.82 -19.59
N ALA A 690 11.76 -7.05 -20.04
CA ALA A 690 12.02 -7.49 -21.41
C ALA A 690 11.15 -6.70 -22.41
N ALA A 691 9.90 -6.37 -22.07
CA ALA A 691 9.07 -5.46 -22.86
C ALA A 691 9.60 -4.02 -22.84
N SER A 692 10.11 -3.52 -21.71
CA SER A 692 10.77 -2.19 -21.62
C SER A 692 12.10 -2.14 -22.37
N LEU A 693 12.85 -3.24 -22.44
CA LEU A 693 14.07 -3.38 -23.25
C LEU A 693 13.76 -3.61 -24.73
N LEU A 694 12.65 -4.25 -25.07
CA LEU A 694 12.11 -4.34 -26.44
C LEU A 694 11.56 -2.99 -26.93
N LEU A 695 11.07 -2.14 -26.03
CA LEU A 695 10.65 -0.77 -26.34
C LEU A 695 11.82 0.23 -26.46
N ALA A 696 13.02 -0.14 -25.99
CA ALA A 696 14.21 0.71 -26.01
C ALA A 696 15.29 0.29 -27.03
N GLY A 697 15.03 -0.74 -27.85
CA GLY A 697 15.93 -1.17 -28.92
C GLY A 697 15.61 -0.48 -30.26
N PRO A 698 16.61 -0.08 -31.07
CA PRO A 698 16.38 0.58 -32.36
C PRO A 698 15.94 -0.40 -33.47
N VAL A 699 15.33 -1.54 -33.12
CA VAL A 699 14.98 -2.59 -34.09
C VAL A 699 13.54 -2.46 -34.61
N HIS A 700 12.74 -1.52 -34.11
CA HIS A 700 11.45 -1.17 -34.72
C HIS A 700 11.46 0.30 -35.18
N GLY A 701 12.42 0.61 -36.05
CA GLY A 701 12.45 1.83 -36.87
C GLY A 701 11.37 1.84 -37.96
N ALA A 702 10.13 1.55 -37.60
CA ALA A 702 8.94 1.89 -38.36
C ALA A 702 7.87 2.33 -37.34
N MET A 703 7.53 3.62 -37.35
CA MET A 703 6.49 4.25 -36.51
C MET A 703 5.13 3.56 -36.70
N ILE A 704 4.79 2.57 -35.87
CA ILE A 704 3.42 2.02 -35.81
C ILE A 704 2.68 2.72 -34.66
N PRO A 705 1.54 3.38 -34.90
CA PRO A 705 0.71 3.95 -33.85
C PRO A 705 0.30 2.89 -32.81
N ASN A 706 0.39 3.23 -31.52
CA ASN A 706 0.08 2.32 -30.42
C ASN A 706 -0.56 3.07 -29.24
N VAL A 707 -0.81 2.39 -28.12
CA VAL A 707 -1.39 3.03 -26.93
C VAL A 707 -0.58 4.24 -26.44
N CYS A 708 0.74 4.27 -26.62
CA CYS A 708 1.56 5.42 -26.26
C CYS A 708 1.35 6.61 -27.19
N THR A 709 1.02 6.40 -28.47
CA THR A 709 0.58 7.47 -29.38
C THR A 709 -0.69 8.15 -28.86
N VAL A 710 -1.59 7.39 -28.24
CA VAL A 710 -2.81 7.90 -27.58
C VAL A 710 -2.47 8.58 -26.25
N ALA A 711 -1.61 7.96 -25.43
CA ALA A 711 -1.20 8.49 -24.12
C ALA A 711 -0.38 9.79 -24.20
N SER A 712 0.36 10.00 -25.29
CA SER A 712 1.08 11.25 -25.56
C SER A 712 0.17 12.39 -26.01
N SER A 713 -1.13 12.14 -26.22
CA SER A 713 -2.08 13.20 -26.57
C SER A 713 -2.23 14.21 -25.43
N PRO A 714 -2.20 15.52 -25.71
CA PRO A 714 -2.50 16.56 -24.72
C PRO A 714 -3.87 16.40 -24.05
N ALA A 715 -4.83 15.77 -24.73
CA ALA A 715 -6.19 15.56 -24.23
C ALA A 715 -6.38 14.20 -23.54
N PHE A 716 -5.31 13.40 -23.35
CA PHE A 716 -5.40 12.04 -22.82
C PHE A 716 -6.10 11.96 -21.45
N SER A 717 -5.72 12.81 -20.49
CA SER A 717 -6.31 12.80 -19.14
C SER A 717 -7.81 13.14 -19.15
N SER A 718 -8.21 14.07 -20.01
CA SER A 718 -9.60 14.45 -20.24
C SER A 718 -10.41 13.34 -20.93
N CYS A 719 -9.77 12.62 -21.86
CA CYS A 719 -10.35 11.46 -22.53
C CYS A 719 -10.52 10.25 -21.60
N LEU A 720 -9.54 9.99 -20.72
CA LEU A 720 -9.56 8.92 -19.73
C LEU A 720 -10.73 9.08 -18.74
N GLU A 721 -11.04 10.32 -18.35
CA GLU A 721 -12.15 10.68 -17.46
C GLU A 721 -12.29 9.77 -16.23
N LEU A 722 -11.25 9.73 -15.40
CA LEU A 722 -11.24 8.92 -14.18
C LEU A 722 -12.20 9.52 -13.13
N ASN A 723 -13.29 8.80 -12.86
CA ASN A 723 -14.31 9.14 -11.87
C ASN A 723 -14.28 8.11 -10.72
N ILE A 724 -14.20 8.62 -9.49
CA ILE A 724 -14.18 7.81 -8.26
C ILE A 724 -15.36 8.25 -7.39
N GLY A 725 -16.23 7.31 -7.06
CA GLY A 725 -17.41 7.49 -6.21
C GLY A 725 -17.50 6.44 -5.11
N GLY A 726 -18.59 6.44 -4.35
CA GLY A 726 -18.85 5.44 -3.30
C GLY A 726 -19.64 4.23 -3.83
N CYS A 727 -19.29 3.04 -3.36
CA CYS A 727 -20.10 1.82 -3.52
C CYS A 727 -19.97 0.95 -2.28
N THR A 728 -20.69 -0.17 -2.23
CA THR A 728 -20.56 -1.19 -1.18
C THR A 728 -20.06 -2.49 -1.80
N CYS A 729 -19.12 -3.17 -1.15
CA CYS A 729 -18.60 -4.46 -1.63
C CYS A 729 -18.30 -5.45 -0.50
N GLY A 730 -18.31 -6.75 -0.81
CA GLY A 730 -18.07 -7.84 0.14
C GLY A 730 -19.26 -8.21 1.03
N TYR A 731 -19.09 -9.25 1.85
CA TYR A 731 -20.05 -9.66 2.88
C TYR A 731 -19.32 -9.85 4.23
N PRO A 732 -19.75 -9.18 5.32
CA PRO A 732 -20.80 -8.17 5.38
C PRO A 732 -20.46 -6.92 4.53
N PRO A 733 -21.47 -6.15 4.07
CA PRO A 733 -21.26 -5.03 3.17
C PRO A 733 -20.43 -3.94 3.86
N ARG A 734 -19.33 -3.54 3.23
CA ARG A 734 -18.45 -2.47 3.70
C ARG A 734 -18.31 -1.37 2.64
N PRO A 735 -17.96 -0.13 3.05
CA PRO A 735 -17.75 0.97 2.12
C PRO A 735 -16.54 0.71 1.22
N CYS A 736 -16.77 0.84 -0.09
CA CYS A 736 -15.82 0.62 -1.17
C CYS A 736 -15.83 1.81 -2.15
N ALA A 737 -14.85 1.85 -3.05
CA ALA A 737 -14.75 2.86 -4.09
C ALA A 737 -15.29 2.34 -5.42
N SER A 738 -16.22 3.08 -6.03
CA SER A 738 -16.66 2.87 -7.40
C SER A 738 -15.70 3.60 -8.33
N ILE A 739 -14.98 2.87 -9.18
CA ILE A 739 -13.95 3.42 -10.06
C ILE A 739 -14.42 3.26 -11.50
N SER A 740 -14.55 4.35 -12.25
CA SER A 740 -14.85 4.32 -13.68
C SER A 740 -13.90 5.20 -14.49
N TYR A 741 -13.54 4.73 -15.68
CA TYR A 741 -12.69 5.45 -16.64
C TYR A 741 -12.86 4.84 -18.05
N TYR A 742 -12.42 5.58 -19.07
CA TYR A 742 -12.44 5.14 -20.46
C TYR A 742 -11.11 4.49 -20.88
N VAL A 743 -11.19 3.41 -21.66
CA VAL A 743 -10.02 2.65 -22.16
C VAL A 743 -10.05 2.64 -23.69
N PRO A 744 -8.93 2.96 -24.37
CA PRO A 744 -8.88 2.91 -25.83
C PRO A 744 -8.94 1.46 -26.30
N GLN A 745 -9.85 1.15 -27.22
CA GLN A 745 -10.14 -0.22 -27.67
C GLN A 745 -9.62 -0.48 -29.08
N THR A 746 -9.99 0.38 -30.03
CA THR A 746 -9.82 0.12 -31.46
C THR A 746 -9.37 1.38 -32.19
N PHE A 747 -8.37 1.25 -33.04
CA PHE A 747 -8.01 2.24 -34.05
C PHE A 747 -8.83 2.01 -35.32
N LEU A 748 -9.33 3.11 -35.88
CA LEU A 748 -10.01 3.17 -37.16
C LEU A 748 -9.17 4.05 -38.08
N GLU A 749 -8.63 3.45 -39.14
CA GLU A 749 -7.88 4.17 -40.16
C GLU A 749 -8.74 4.39 -41.40
N THR A 750 -8.58 5.55 -42.03
CA THR A 750 -9.13 5.83 -43.36
C THR A 750 -8.01 6.34 -44.28
N TRP A 751 -7.94 5.77 -45.47
CA TRP A 751 -6.85 5.98 -46.41
C TRP A 751 -7.36 6.00 -47.85
N PRO A 752 -6.92 6.93 -48.73
CA PRO A 752 -7.43 7.02 -50.09
C PRO A 752 -6.93 5.88 -51.00
N GLU A 753 -5.69 5.43 -50.81
CA GLU A 753 -5.04 4.41 -51.62
C GLU A 753 -5.24 2.98 -51.06
N PRO A 754 -5.44 1.94 -51.91
CA PRO A 754 -5.49 0.56 -51.46
C PRO A 754 -4.10 0.04 -51.04
N ARG A 755 -4.06 -1.00 -50.18
CA ARG A 755 -2.85 -1.67 -49.64
C ARG A 755 -1.93 -0.85 -48.72
N THR A 756 -2.16 0.45 -48.55
CA THR A 756 -1.36 1.33 -47.68
C THR A 756 -2.05 1.51 -46.32
N SER A 757 -1.29 1.45 -45.23
CA SER A 757 -1.80 1.44 -43.85
C SER A 757 -0.78 1.97 -42.85
N TYR A 758 -1.25 2.58 -41.77
CA TYR A 758 -0.44 2.89 -40.58
C TYR A 758 0.09 1.62 -39.88
N PHE A 759 -0.58 0.49 -40.09
CA PHE A 759 -0.33 -0.79 -39.41
C PHE A 759 0.28 -1.86 -40.33
N SER A 760 0.79 -1.46 -41.48
CA SER A 760 1.42 -2.36 -42.47
C SER A 760 2.59 -3.17 -41.93
N ALA A 761 3.30 -2.64 -40.93
CA ALA A 761 4.42 -3.30 -40.28
C ALA A 761 3.99 -4.32 -39.18
N ILE A 762 2.69 -4.44 -38.86
CA ILE A 762 2.18 -5.52 -38.01
C ILE A 762 2.10 -6.80 -38.85
N PRO A 763 2.77 -7.91 -38.48
CA PRO A 763 2.89 -9.10 -39.32
C PRO A 763 1.58 -9.64 -39.92
N GLY A 764 0.52 -9.82 -39.12
CA GLY A 764 -0.75 -10.35 -39.63
C GLY A 764 -1.55 -9.35 -40.46
N ALA A 765 -1.49 -8.05 -40.11
CA ALA A 765 -2.09 -6.97 -40.88
C ALA A 765 -1.40 -6.80 -42.24
N GLY A 766 -0.06 -6.82 -42.26
CA GLY A 766 0.75 -6.80 -43.48
C GLY A 766 0.47 -8.02 -44.38
N LEU A 767 0.30 -9.21 -43.81
CA LEU A 767 -0.10 -10.42 -44.55
C LEU A 767 -1.51 -10.30 -45.15
N GLN A 768 -2.47 -9.69 -44.45
CA GLN A 768 -3.80 -9.42 -45.01
C GLN A 768 -3.70 -8.44 -46.18
N LEU A 769 -2.93 -7.36 -46.05
CA LEU A 769 -2.74 -6.36 -47.10
C LEU A 769 -2.04 -6.93 -48.34
N ALA A 770 -1.05 -7.81 -48.16
CA ALA A 770 -0.33 -8.45 -49.26
C ALA A 770 -1.23 -9.36 -50.13
N LYS A 771 -2.28 -9.94 -49.55
CA LYS A 771 -3.23 -10.82 -50.24
C LYS A 771 -4.33 -10.08 -51.02
N ILE A 772 -4.46 -8.76 -50.83
CA ILE A 772 -5.47 -7.95 -51.53
C ILE A 772 -5.06 -7.75 -52.98
N ILE A 773 -6.00 -7.90 -53.92
CA ILE A 773 -5.81 -7.49 -55.31
C ILE A 773 -6.38 -6.06 -55.45
N PRO A 774 -5.57 -5.03 -55.72
CA PRO A 774 -6.03 -3.65 -55.78
C PRO A 774 -6.93 -3.49 -57.00
N ARG A 775 -8.17 -3.05 -56.77
CA ARG A 775 -9.08 -2.64 -57.83
C ARG A 775 -9.14 -1.12 -57.86
N PRO A 776 -9.33 -0.49 -59.04
CA PRO A 776 -9.62 0.94 -59.11
C PRO A 776 -10.85 1.22 -58.25
N TYR A 777 -10.71 2.14 -57.29
CA TYR A 777 -11.72 2.47 -56.31
C TYR A 777 -11.81 3.98 -56.22
N GLY A 778 -12.96 4.55 -56.61
CA GLY A 778 -13.31 5.97 -56.48
C GLY A 778 -12.31 6.95 -57.12
N ALA A 779 -12.72 7.68 -58.16
CA ALA A 779 -11.99 8.89 -58.56
C ALA A 779 -12.54 10.08 -57.75
N GLU A 780 -11.67 10.90 -57.15
CA GLU A 780 -12.06 12.24 -56.67
C GLU A 780 -12.48 13.04 -57.91
N GLY A 781 -13.77 13.36 -58.02
CA GLY A 781 -14.32 14.19 -59.10
C GLY A 781 -14.50 15.65 -58.64
N ASP A 782 -14.75 16.56 -59.59
CA ASP A 782 -14.95 18.00 -59.34
C ASP A 782 -16.18 18.34 -58.44
N GLU A 783 -16.99 17.34 -58.05
CA GLU A 783 -18.21 17.48 -57.24
C GLU A 783 -18.03 17.18 -55.73
N ASP A 784 -16.95 17.64 -55.10
CA ASP A 784 -16.71 17.50 -53.64
C ASP A 784 -16.89 16.07 -53.08
N THR A 785 -16.61 15.06 -53.91
CA THR A 785 -16.84 13.65 -53.58
C THR A 785 -15.53 12.98 -53.19
N GLN A 786 -15.50 12.33 -52.04
CA GLN A 786 -14.28 11.75 -51.48
C GLN A 786 -14.46 10.27 -51.18
N SER A 787 -13.47 9.46 -51.55
CA SER A 787 -13.51 8.01 -51.40
C SER A 787 -12.31 7.51 -50.60
N TYR A 788 -12.56 6.65 -49.61
CA TYR A 788 -11.54 6.08 -48.74
C TYR A 788 -11.71 4.57 -48.58
N GLN A 789 -10.57 3.88 -48.54
CA GLN A 789 -10.44 2.59 -47.88
C GLN A 789 -10.43 2.80 -46.36
N ALA A 790 -10.94 1.83 -45.61
CA ALA A 790 -11.07 1.95 -44.17
C ALA A 790 -10.80 0.62 -43.47
N ARG A 791 -10.09 0.66 -42.35
CA ARG A 791 -9.73 -0.55 -41.60
C ARG A 791 -9.84 -0.32 -40.10
N ALA A 792 -10.16 -1.39 -39.38
CA ALA A 792 -10.29 -1.39 -37.93
C ALA A 792 -9.28 -2.37 -37.32
N ILE A 793 -8.58 -1.97 -36.26
CA ILE A 793 -7.62 -2.82 -35.55
C ILE A 793 -7.60 -2.51 -34.05
N ALA A 794 -7.46 -3.53 -33.21
CA ALA A 794 -7.29 -3.35 -31.78
C ALA A 794 -6.06 -2.47 -31.48
N VAL A 795 -6.16 -1.58 -30.49
CA VAL A 795 -5.05 -0.68 -30.10
C VAL A 795 -3.87 -1.51 -29.57
N PRO A 796 -2.71 -1.52 -30.25
CA PRO A 796 -1.57 -2.33 -29.81
C PRO A 796 -1.04 -1.87 -28.45
N LEU A 797 -0.62 -2.84 -27.62
CA LEU A 797 -0.05 -2.65 -26.28
C LEU A 797 -1.01 -2.03 -25.23
N ALA A 798 -2.29 -1.83 -25.55
CA ALA A 798 -3.26 -1.32 -24.61
C ALA A 798 -3.39 -2.21 -23.36
N GLY A 799 -3.36 -3.53 -23.55
CA GLY A 799 -3.43 -4.52 -22.47
C GLY A 799 -2.25 -4.42 -21.51
N LEU A 800 -1.06 -4.07 -22.01
CA LEU A 800 0.15 -3.91 -21.20
C LEU A 800 0.07 -2.65 -20.32
N VAL A 801 -0.36 -1.53 -20.90
CA VAL A 801 -0.35 -0.21 -20.24
C VAL A 801 -1.49 -0.07 -19.22
N PHE A 802 -2.70 -0.52 -19.58
CA PHE A 802 -3.88 -0.41 -18.72
C PHE A 802 -4.03 -1.57 -17.72
N GLN A 803 -3.10 -2.54 -17.69
CA GLN A 803 -3.11 -3.63 -16.69
C GLN A 803 -3.00 -3.11 -15.24
N THR A 804 -2.37 -1.95 -15.05
CA THR A 804 -2.21 -1.32 -13.74
C THR A 804 -3.48 -0.66 -13.22
N MET A 805 -4.48 -0.45 -14.10
CA MET A 805 -5.74 0.19 -13.77
C MET A 805 -6.73 -0.82 -13.14
N PRO A 806 -7.43 -0.48 -12.05
CA PRO A 806 -8.18 -1.48 -11.26
C PRO A 806 -9.38 -2.15 -11.94
N ALA A 807 -10.05 -1.49 -12.90
CA ALA A 807 -11.22 -2.03 -13.60
C ALA A 807 -10.85 -2.85 -14.85
N GLY A 808 -9.58 -2.84 -15.27
CA GLY A 808 -9.12 -3.45 -16.53
C GLY A 808 -9.89 -2.92 -17.74
N GLY A 809 -10.36 -3.84 -18.59
CA GLY A 809 -11.30 -3.56 -19.69
C GLY A 809 -10.66 -3.33 -21.06
N THR A 810 -9.40 -3.70 -21.25
CA THR A 810 -8.75 -3.79 -22.56
C THR A 810 -9.22 -5.04 -23.30
N ARG A 811 -9.40 -4.94 -24.61
CA ARG A 811 -9.71 -6.09 -25.47
C ARG A 811 -8.46 -6.94 -25.79
N ASN A 812 -8.66 -8.12 -26.37
CA ASN A 812 -7.56 -8.98 -26.78
C ASN A 812 -6.81 -8.34 -27.95
N GLU A 813 -5.48 -8.21 -27.82
CA GLU A 813 -4.66 -7.65 -28.88
C GLU A 813 -4.55 -8.64 -30.05
N LYS A 814 -4.88 -8.17 -31.25
CA LYS A 814 -4.77 -8.95 -32.48
C LYS A 814 -3.64 -8.38 -33.33
N MET A 815 -2.91 -9.28 -33.98
CA MET A 815 -1.86 -8.90 -34.93
C MET A 815 -2.40 -8.70 -36.36
N CYS A 816 -3.71 -8.50 -36.52
CA CYS A 816 -4.43 -8.44 -37.79
C CYS A 816 -5.61 -7.45 -37.67
N PHE A 817 -6.15 -6.97 -38.80
CA PHE A 817 -7.32 -6.11 -38.83
C PHE A 817 -8.59 -6.86 -38.40
N ASP A 818 -9.41 -6.20 -37.59
CA ASP A 818 -10.78 -6.61 -37.25
C ASP A 818 -11.70 -6.48 -38.47
N GLY A 819 -11.56 -5.40 -39.22
CA GLY A 819 -12.35 -5.13 -40.42
C GLY A 819 -11.51 -4.44 -41.49
N MET A 820 -11.74 -4.80 -42.74
CA MET A 820 -11.07 -4.21 -43.90
C MET A 820 -12.10 -3.96 -44.99
N SER A 821 -12.17 -2.74 -45.51
CA SER A 821 -13.02 -2.40 -46.63
C SER A 821 -12.77 -3.31 -47.85
N GLU A 822 -11.52 -3.70 -48.08
CA GLU A 822 -11.13 -4.55 -49.20
C GLU A 822 -11.69 -5.97 -49.11
N HIS A 823 -12.06 -6.45 -47.92
CA HIS A 823 -12.75 -7.73 -47.74
C HIS A 823 -14.23 -7.68 -48.12
N PHE A 824 -14.85 -6.49 -48.15
CA PHE A 824 -16.23 -6.33 -48.59
C PHE A 824 -16.36 -6.19 -50.11
N GLY A 825 -15.27 -5.82 -50.80
CA GLY A 825 -15.21 -5.73 -52.26
C GLY A 825 -16.33 -4.86 -52.84
N SER A 826 -17.11 -5.42 -53.78
CA SER A 826 -18.18 -4.69 -54.47
C SER A 826 -19.26 -4.10 -53.55
N HIS A 827 -19.41 -4.64 -52.33
CA HIS A 827 -20.34 -4.06 -51.34
C HIS A 827 -19.85 -2.72 -50.80
N TRP A 828 -18.54 -2.57 -50.61
CA TRP A 828 -17.91 -1.32 -50.19
C TRP A 828 -17.79 -0.30 -51.34
N ASP A 829 -17.81 -0.78 -52.57
CA ASP A 829 -17.77 0.05 -53.79
C ASP A 829 -19.13 0.64 -54.13
N THR A 830 -20.20 -0.15 -54.00
CA THR A 830 -21.53 0.24 -54.50
C THR A 830 -22.53 0.55 -53.40
N GLY A 831 -22.33 0.05 -52.18
CA GLY A 831 -23.31 0.15 -51.09
C GLY A 831 -24.63 -0.58 -51.35
N LYS A 832 -24.72 -1.37 -52.44
CA LYS A 832 -25.98 -1.96 -52.92
C LYS A 832 -26.67 -2.84 -51.88
N ALA A 833 -25.89 -3.56 -51.08
CA ALA A 833 -26.36 -4.45 -50.03
C ALA A 833 -27.11 -3.73 -48.88
N ASP A 834 -27.00 -2.41 -48.77
CA ASP A 834 -27.71 -1.61 -47.76
C ASP A 834 -28.94 -0.86 -48.33
N LEU A 835 -29.16 -0.84 -49.64
CA LEU A 835 -30.27 -0.11 -50.26
C LEU A 835 -31.65 -0.66 -49.87
N LEU A 836 -31.73 -1.93 -49.49
CA LEU A 836 -32.95 -2.60 -49.04
C LEU A 836 -33.09 -2.64 -47.51
N GLN A 837 -32.24 -1.93 -46.76
CA GLN A 837 -32.38 -1.82 -45.31
C GLN A 837 -33.72 -1.13 -44.97
N PRO A 838 -34.59 -1.75 -44.16
CA PRO A 838 -35.90 -1.18 -43.83
C PRO A 838 -35.81 0.24 -43.23
N THR A 839 -34.78 0.47 -42.42
CA THR A 839 -34.50 1.78 -41.82
C THR A 839 -34.07 2.80 -42.85
N PHE A 840 -33.20 2.44 -43.80
CA PHE A 840 -32.79 3.30 -44.90
C PHE A 840 -33.99 3.68 -45.79
N LEU A 841 -34.80 2.69 -46.19
CA LEU A 841 -36.00 2.92 -47.00
C LEU A 841 -36.99 3.86 -46.29
N ALA A 842 -37.25 3.63 -44.99
CA ALA A 842 -38.14 4.48 -44.19
C ALA A 842 -37.67 5.94 -44.08
N TRP A 843 -36.38 6.17 -43.84
CA TRP A 843 -35.82 7.52 -43.73
C TRP A 843 -35.62 8.20 -45.09
N SER A 844 -35.37 7.42 -46.15
CA SER A 844 -35.28 7.92 -47.54
C SER A 844 -36.61 8.46 -48.05
N ALA A 845 -37.74 7.92 -47.57
CA ALA A 845 -39.08 8.44 -47.85
C ALA A 845 -39.39 9.78 -47.14
N ALA A 846 -38.59 10.17 -46.14
CA ALA A 846 -38.76 11.40 -45.35
C ALA A 846 -37.42 12.14 -45.12
N PRO A 847 -36.76 12.65 -46.18
CA PRO A 847 -35.41 13.21 -46.09
C PRO A 847 -35.32 14.46 -45.19
N LYS A 848 -36.37 15.29 -45.15
CA LYS A 848 -36.42 16.45 -44.24
C LYS A 848 -36.43 16.05 -42.76
N ALA A 849 -37.13 14.97 -42.42
CA ALA A 849 -37.15 14.44 -41.05
C ALA A 849 -35.80 13.83 -40.66
N CYS A 850 -35.12 13.16 -41.61
CA CYS A 850 -33.76 12.65 -41.43
C CYS A 850 -32.76 13.76 -41.10
N ILE A 851 -32.79 14.87 -41.84
CA ILE A 851 -31.93 16.04 -41.59
C ILE A 851 -32.25 16.67 -40.23
N LEU A 852 -33.54 16.84 -39.90
CA LEU A 852 -33.95 17.41 -38.61
C LEU A 852 -33.51 16.52 -37.44
N LYS A 853 -33.61 15.19 -37.58
CA LYS A 853 -33.09 14.23 -36.60
C LYS A 853 -31.56 14.33 -36.48
N GLY A 854 -30.84 14.44 -37.59
CA GLY A 854 -29.39 14.65 -37.60
C GLY A 854 -28.99 15.95 -36.88
N ALA A 855 -29.71 17.04 -37.14
CA ALA A 855 -29.50 18.32 -36.46
C ALA A 855 -29.78 18.23 -34.95
N ALA A 856 -30.87 17.59 -34.55
CA ALA A 856 -31.22 17.41 -33.13
C ALA A 856 -30.21 16.53 -32.37
N THR A 857 -29.75 15.44 -32.98
CA THR A 857 -28.75 14.53 -32.39
C THR A 857 -27.34 15.11 -32.39
N SER A 858 -27.05 16.11 -33.24
CA SER A 858 -25.73 16.75 -33.32
C SER A 858 -25.28 17.47 -32.05
N ILE A 859 -26.23 17.84 -31.17
CA ILE A 859 -25.97 18.58 -29.92
C ILE A 859 -25.26 17.68 -28.89
N SER A 860 -25.76 16.46 -28.70
CA SER A 860 -25.20 15.48 -27.74
C SER A 860 -24.25 14.46 -28.40
N GLY A 861 -24.34 14.31 -29.73
CA GLY A 861 -23.89 13.11 -30.42
C GLY A 861 -24.87 11.95 -30.21
N ASP A 862 -24.68 10.89 -30.99
CA ASP A 862 -25.45 9.65 -30.89
C ASP A 862 -24.87 8.72 -29.81
N GLY A 863 -25.76 7.97 -29.16
CA GLY A 863 -25.36 6.87 -28.28
C GLY A 863 -24.92 5.71 -29.16
N GLY A 864 -23.77 5.11 -28.88
CA GLY A 864 -23.16 4.10 -29.75
C GLY A 864 -24.08 2.90 -30.05
N SER A 865 -23.64 2.04 -30.97
CA SER A 865 -24.35 0.82 -31.33
C SER A 865 -24.59 -0.13 -30.14
N ASP A 866 -25.58 -1.02 -30.26
CA ASP A 866 -25.85 -2.10 -29.31
C ASP A 866 -24.56 -2.83 -28.87
N ALA A 867 -24.54 -3.29 -27.63
CA ALA A 867 -23.38 -3.98 -27.08
C ALA A 867 -23.06 -5.26 -27.89
N ALA A 868 -21.85 -5.33 -28.42
CA ALA A 868 -21.34 -6.48 -29.15
C ALA A 868 -20.06 -7.01 -28.49
N ALA A 869 -19.96 -8.33 -28.38
CA ALA A 869 -18.81 -9.00 -27.77
C ALA A 869 -17.58 -8.98 -28.69
N ASP A 870 -16.39 -9.01 -28.09
CA ASP A 870 -15.14 -9.15 -28.84
C ASP A 870 -14.95 -10.59 -29.32
N SER A 871 -14.29 -10.76 -30.46
CA SER A 871 -13.99 -12.05 -31.08
C SER A 871 -12.48 -12.18 -31.28
N SER A 872 -11.91 -13.39 -31.29
CA SER A 872 -10.50 -13.60 -31.65
C SER A 872 -10.24 -13.63 -33.16
N MET A 873 -11.30 -13.56 -33.98
CA MET A 873 -11.19 -13.66 -35.44
C MET A 873 -10.65 -12.37 -36.07
N CYS A 874 -9.82 -12.54 -37.11
CA CYS A 874 -9.42 -11.46 -38.02
C CYS A 874 -10.52 -11.21 -39.07
N SER A 875 -10.45 -10.06 -39.74
CA SER A 875 -11.26 -9.77 -40.92
C SER A 875 -11.03 -10.82 -42.01
N PHE A 876 -12.11 -11.18 -42.71
CA PHE A 876 -12.13 -12.16 -43.79
C PHE A 876 -12.97 -11.65 -44.98
N PRO A 877 -12.66 -12.06 -46.23
CA PRO A 877 -13.46 -11.70 -47.40
C PRO A 877 -14.93 -12.10 -47.26
N VAL A 878 -15.84 -11.13 -47.41
CA VAL A 878 -17.29 -11.33 -47.35
C VAL A 878 -17.77 -11.81 -48.72
N PRO A 879 -18.57 -12.90 -48.79
CA PRO A 879 -19.14 -13.34 -50.06
C PRO A 879 -20.10 -12.29 -50.65
N LYS A 880 -20.42 -12.41 -51.94
CA LYS A 880 -21.47 -11.58 -52.55
C LYS A 880 -22.81 -11.92 -51.89
N LEU A 881 -23.39 -10.94 -51.21
CA LEU A 881 -24.69 -11.00 -50.53
C LEU A 881 -25.60 -9.95 -51.16
N ASP A 882 -26.86 -10.28 -51.43
CA ASP A 882 -27.78 -9.32 -52.01
C ASP A 882 -28.22 -8.24 -51.02
N VAL A 883 -28.32 -8.60 -49.72
CA VAL A 883 -28.71 -7.70 -48.63
C VAL A 883 -27.91 -8.01 -47.37
N PHE A 884 -27.42 -6.99 -46.68
CA PHE A 884 -26.76 -7.16 -45.37
C PHE A 884 -27.77 -7.42 -44.24
N PRO A 885 -27.35 -8.05 -43.12
CA PRO A 885 -28.23 -8.20 -41.96
C PRO A 885 -28.79 -6.84 -41.51
N PRO A 886 -30.02 -6.79 -40.96
CA PRO A 886 -30.64 -5.56 -40.50
C PRO A 886 -29.75 -4.81 -39.51
N SER A 887 -29.47 -3.55 -39.80
CA SER A 887 -28.68 -2.69 -38.92
C SER A 887 -29.57 -1.87 -38.01
N LYS A 888 -29.16 -1.76 -36.74
CA LYS A 888 -29.78 -0.86 -35.75
C LYS A 888 -29.06 0.48 -35.66
N HIS A 889 -28.03 0.70 -36.47
CA HIS A 889 -27.29 1.95 -36.46
C HIS A 889 -28.19 3.12 -36.89
N PRO A 890 -28.08 4.29 -36.24
CA PRO A 890 -28.79 5.50 -36.66
C PRO A 890 -28.50 5.84 -38.12
N VAL A 891 -29.56 6.05 -38.91
CA VAL A 891 -29.47 6.39 -40.34
C VAL A 891 -28.99 7.83 -40.57
N CYS A 892 -29.34 8.75 -39.67
CA CYS A 892 -29.08 10.18 -39.80
C CYS A 892 -28.54 10.71 -38.48
N ASN A 893 -27.34 11.29 -38.50
CA ASN A 893 -26.69 11.91 -37.35
C ASN A 893 -26.08 13.25 -37.76
N GLY A 894 -25.39 13.94 -36.85
CA GLY A 894 -24.79 15.26 -37.12
C GLY A 894 -23.63 15.28 -38.11
N TRP A 895 -23.16 14.13 -38.60
CA TRP A 895 -22.13 14.01 -39.63
C TRP A 895 -22.71 13.75 -41.02
N GLY A 896 -23.98 13.34 -41.12
CA GLY A 896 -24.67 13.13 -42.40
C GLY A 896 -25.53 11.86 -42.41
N VAL A 897 -25.81 11.38 -43.63
CA VAL A 897 -26.57 10.15 -43.85
C VAL A 897 -25.62 8.95 -43.83
N PHE A 898 -25.87 8.03 -42.91
CA PHE A 898 -25.00 6.90 -42.63
C PHE A 898 -25.07 5.81 -43.71
N PHE A 899 -26.27 5.54 -44.24
CA PHE A 899 -26.49 4.54 -45.28
C PHE A 899 -26.46 5.14 -46.69
N PRO A 900 -26.06 4.36 -47.71
CA PRO A 900 -25.51 3.00 -47.61
C PRO A 900 -24.12 2.98 -46.94
N ARG A 901 -23.68 1.86 -46.35
CA ARG A 901 -22.34 1.73 -45.75
C ARG A 901 -21.32 1.36 -46.81
N TYR A 902 -20.79 2.38 -47.47
CA TYR A 902 -19.78 2.27 -48.53
C TYR A 902 -18.73 3.38 -48.34
N GLY A 903 -17.56 3.24 -48.96
CA GLY A 903 -16.43 4.13 -48.67
C GLY A 903 -16.40 5.46 -49.43
N THR A 904 -17.52 5.90 -50.01
CA THR A 904 -17.62 7.23 -50.65
C THR A 904 -18.56 8.14 -49.85
N TYR A 905 -18.16 9.39 -49.71
CA TYR A 905 -18.91 10.44 -49.04
C TYR A 905 -19.01 11.67 -49.95
N ASN A 906 -20.22 12.24 -50.05
CA ASN A 906 -20.49 13.40 -50.87
C ASN A 906 -20.59 14.62 -49.93
N GLY A 907 -19.57 15.47 -49.95
CA GLY A 907 -19.57 16.70 -49.17
C GLY A 907 -18.20 17.37 -49.09
N PRO A 908 -18.17 18.70 -48.88
CA PRO A 908 -16.98 19.52 -49.07
C PRO A 908 -15.89 19.31 -48.01
N ALA A 909 -16.21 18.70 -46.87
CA ALA A 909 -15.30 18.57 -45.73
C ALA A 909 -14.68 17.17 -45.64
N SER A 910 -13.37 17.07 -45.86
CA SER A 910 -12.64 15.80 -45.86
C SER A 910 -12.61 15.07 -44.54
N MET A 911 -12.48 15.80 -43.44
CA MET A 911 -12.53 15.26 -42.08
C MET A 911 -13.91 14.63 -41.77
N THR A 912 -15.00 15.25 -42.22
CA THR A 912 -16.36 14.72 -42.04
C THR A 912 -16.57 13.44 -42.85
N GLY A 913 -16.09 13.41 -44.10
CA GLY A 913 -16.10 12.21 -44.93
C GLY A 913 -15.31 11.06 -44.31
N ALA A 914 -14.11 11.34 -43.80
CA ALA A 914 -13.28 10.35 -43.11
C ALA A 914 -13.94 9.80 -41.83
N LEU A 915 -14.59 10.65 -41.01
CA LEU A 915 -15.33 10.21 -39.82
C LEU A 915 -16.51 9.32 -40.18
N MET A 916 -17.28 9.70 -41.21
CA MET A 916 -18.42 8.91 -41.68
C MET A 916 -17.97 7.54 -42.18
N ILE A 917 -16.88 7.47 -42.93
CA ILE A 917 -16.35 6.22 -43.46
C ILE A 917 -15.75 5.35 -42.35
N ALA A 918 -15.09 5.95 -41.36
CA ALA A 918 -14.62 5.25 -40.16
C ALA A 918 -15.78 4.64 -39.35
N SER A 919 -16.89 5.38 -39.21
CA SER A 919 -18.12 4.90 -38.57
C SER A 919 -18.75 3.73 -39.35
N ARG A 920 -18.78 3.81 -40.69
CA ARG A 920 -19.30 2.73 -41.56
C ARG A 920 -18.50 1.44 -41.43
N ILE A 921 -17.16 1.50 -41.49
CA ILE A 921 -16.33 0.28 -41.33
C ILE A 921 -16.47 -0.31 -39.93
N LYS A 922 -16.60 0.52 -38.89
CA LYS A 922 -16.88 0.07 -37.53
C LYS A 922 -18.19 -0.70 -37.45
N SER A 923 -19.29 -0.15 -37.97
CA SER A 923 -20.60 -0.83 -37.99
C SER A 923 -20.52 -2.16 -38.77
N LEU A 924 -19.90 -2.19 -39.94
CA LEU A 924 -19.74 -3.42 -40.72
C LEU A 924 -18.88 -4.47 -39.98
N SER A 925 -17.83 -4.04 -39.27
CA SER A 925 -16.95 -4.93 -38.49
C SER A 925 -17.67 -5.54 -37.28
N THR A 926 -18.58 -4.77 -36.67
CA THR A 926 -19.37 -5.19 -35.51
C THR A 926 -20.58 -6.05 -35.91
N GLU A 927 -21.36 -5.61 -36.89
CA GLU A 927 -22.66 -6.20 -37.23
C GLU A 927 -22.56 -7.33 -38.27
N VAL A 928 -21.68 -7.18 -39.27
CA VAL A 928 -21.54 -8.13 -40.37
C VAL A 928 -20.43 -9.13 -40.10
N LEU A 929 -19.20 -8.66 -39.82
CA LEU A 929 -18.06 -9.54 -39.56
C LEU A 929 -18.06 -10.12 -38.14
N LYS A 930 -18.68 -9.42 -37.16
CA LYS A 930 -18.68 -9.79 -35.72
C LYS A 930 -17.27 -10.00 -35.16
N THR A 931 -16.31 -9.23 -35.67
CA THR A 931 -14.89 -9.29 -35.29
C THR A 931 -14.49 -8.16 -34.34
N MET A 932 -15.28 -7.08 -34.30
CA MET A 932 -15.05 -5.90 -33.48
C MET A 932 -16.12 -5.76 -32.38
N PRO A 933 -15.76 -5.45 -31.13
CA PRO A 933 -16.72 -5.17 -30.07
C PRO A 933 -17.32 -3.77 -30.22
N ALA A 934 -18.50 -3.58 -29.63
CA ALA A 934 -19.13 -2.27 -29.51
C ALA A 934 -19.82 -2.11 -28.16
N SER A 935 -19.98 -0.86 -27.74
CA SER A 935 -20.66 -0.48 -26.51
C SER A 935 -21.43 0.83 -26.66
N PRO A 936 -22.53 1.00 -25.91
CA PRO A 936 -23.38 2.19 -26.03
C PRO A 936 -22.70 3.47 -25.53
N ASP A 937 -21.73 3.36 -24.62
CA ASP A 937 -21.02 4.49 -24.00
C ASP A 937 -19.58 4.64 -24.57
N GLU A 938 -19.50 4.96 -25.86
CA GLU A 938 -18.23 5.13 -26.59
C GLU A 938 -17.89 6.58 -26.90
N LYS A 939 -16.59 6.88 -26.87
CA LYS A 939 -16.04 8.16 -27.30
C LYS A 939 -15.05 7.97 -28.42
N TRP A 940 -14.91 8.99 -29.24
CA TRP A 940 -14.00 9.04 -30.36
C TRP A 940 -12.96 10.13 -30.12
N GLN A 941 -11.76 9.91 -30.66
CA GLN A 941 -10.69 10.88 -30.67
C GLN A 941 -9.91 10.76 -31.96
N MET A 942 -9.56 11.89 -32.58
CA MET A 942 -8.64 11.92 -33.72
C MET A 942 -7.20 11.97 -33.20
N ILE A 943 -6.33 11.12 -33.76
CA ILE A 943 -4.91 11.04 -33.42
C ILE A 943 -4.06 11.67 -34.54
N TYR A 944 -4.40 11.39 -35.80
CA TYR A 944 -3.79 11.99 -36.98
C TYR A 944 -4.85 12.59 -37.90
N PRO A 945 -4.56 13.72 -38.58
CA PRO A 945 -3.28 14.45 -38.65
C PRO A 945 -2.95 15.33 -37.43
N GLN A 946 -3.92 15.55 -36.54
CA GLN A 946 -3.77 16.32 -35.32
C GLN A 946 -4.53 15.64 -34.18
N SER A 947 -3.97 15.65 -32.97
CA SER A 947 -4.66 15.07 -31.82
C SER A 947 -5.79 15.99 -31.33
N SER A 948 -7.02 15.45 -31.32
CA SER A 948 -8.22 16.14 -30.82
C SER A 948 -8.50 15.80 -29.36
N SER A 949 -9.41 16.55 -28.74
CA SER A 949 -10.12 16.11 -27.52
C SER A 949 -11.16 15.05 -27.87
N CYS A 950 -11.65 14.32 -26.85
CA CYS A 950 -12.68 13.31 -27.06
C CYS A 950 -14.06 13.93 -27.37
N PHE A 951 -14.79 13.25 -28.27
CA PHE A 951 -16.11 13.61 -28.75
C PHE A 951 -17.00 12.37 -28.94
N ARG A 952 -18.29 12.58 -29.18
CA ARG A 952 -19.26 11.51 -29.46
C ARG A 952 -19.48 11.34 -30.96
N GLU A 953 -19.89 10.14 -31.34
CA GLU A 953 -20.25 9.82 -32.72
C GLU A 953 -21.41 10.73 -33.18
N GLY A 954 -21.34 11.29 -34.39
CA GLY A 954 -22.37 12.20 -34.90
C GLY A 954 -22.46 13.57 -34.21
N GLN A 955 -21.50 13.97 -33.38
CA GLN A 955 -21.47 15.30 -32.74
C GLN A 955 -21.18 16.42 -33.76
N ASN A 956 -21.76 17.61 -33.56
CA ASN A 956 -21.66 18.77 -34.45
C ASN A 956 -20.22 19.07 -34.90
N VAL A 957 -19.98 19.06 -36.22
CA VAL A 957 -18.67 19.26 -36.86
C VAL A 957 -18.03 20.61 -36.49
N GLY A 958 -18.81 21.68 -36.37
CA GLY A 958 -18.29 22.99 -35.95
C GLY A 958 -17.71 22.97 -34.54
N VAL A 959 -18.31 22.21 -33.62
CA VAL A 959 -17.77 21.99 -32.27
C VAL A 959 -16.53 21.10 -32.32
N LEU A 960 -16.49 20.11 -33.21
CA LEU A 960 -15.33 19.25 -33.40
C LEU A 960 -14.10 20.05 -33.84
N GLU A 961 -14.26 20.92 -34.84
CA GLU A 961 -13.16 21.72 -35.40
C GLU A 961 -12.71 22.84 -34.45
N SER A 962 -13.65 23.58 -33.85
CA SER A 962 -13.35 24.78 -33.05
C SER A 962 -12.98 24.46 -31.59
N VAL A 963 -13.75 23.59 -30.92
CA VAL A 963 -13.62 23.33 -29.47
C VAL A 963 -12.79 22.07 -29.22
N LYS A 964 -13.04 21.00 -29.98
CA LYS A 964 -12.35 19.71 -29.80
C LYS A 964 -11.04 19.62 -30.58
N ASN A 965 -10.70 20.63 -31.40
CA ASN A 965 -9.45 20.70 -32.15
C ASN A 965 -9.29 19.56 -33.18
N ALA A 966 -10.39 18.99 -33.65
CA ALA A 966 -10.41 17.97 -34.69
C ALA A 966 -10.37 18.62 -36.08
N ARG A 967 -9.21 19.16 -36.45
CA ARG A 967 -8.98 19.89 -37.71
C ARG A 967 -7.73 19.39 -38.42
N GLU A 968 -7.55 19.81 -39.67
CA GLU A 968 -6.48 19.34 -40.54
C GLU A 968 -5.26 20.28 -40.63
N THR A 969 -5.22 21.36 -39.85
CA THR A 969 -4.21 22.42 -40.00
C THR A 969 -2.77 21.95 -39.86
N MET A 970 -2.51 20.91 -39.04
CA MET A 970 -1.17 20.32 -38.87
C MET A 970 -0.73 19.41 -40.03
N ARG A 971 -1.59 19.17 -41.03
CA ARG A 971 -1.23 18.40 -42.24
C ARG A 971 -0.21 19.16 -43.10
N LEU A 972 -0.27 20.50 -43.11
CA LEU A 972 0.65 21.38 -43.85
C LEU A 972 2.05 21.45 -43.23
N THR A 973 2.19 21.23 -41.93
CA THR A 973 3.46 21.32 -41.19
C THR A 973 4.18 19.97 -41.06
N ASN A 974 3.44 18.85 -41.00
CA ASN A 974 4.00 17.51 -40.77
C ASN A 974 4.34 16.72 -42.06
N GLY A 975 3.94 17.22 -43.22
CA GLY A 975 4.65 16.98 -44.48
C GLY A 975 4.62 15.62 -45.18
N LYS A 976 3.92 14.55 -44.74
CA LYS A 976 3.96 13.28 -45.54
C LYS A 976 2.93 12.15 -45.30
N LEU A 977 1.78 12.35 -44.64
CA LEU A 977 0.81 11.25 -44.41
C LEU A 977 -0.57 11.55 -45.03
N LYS A 978 -1.00 10.69 -45.97
CA LYS A 978 -2.30 10.74 -46.65
C LYS A 978 -3.32 9.86 -45.91
N GLY A 979 -3.92 10.31 -44.81
CA GLY A 979 -4.98 9.52 -44.15
C GLY A 979 -5.33 10.02 -42.76
N TYR A 980 -6.40 9.46 -42.18
CA TYR A 980 -6.86 9.79 -40.82
C TYR A 980 -6.74 8.58 -39.92
N LEU A 981 -6.45 8.85 -38.64
CA LEU A 981 -6.44 7.82 -37.61
C LEU A 981 -7.31 8.29 -36.45
N PHE A 982 -8.34 7.50 -36.16
CA PHE A 982 -9.24 7.71 -35.04
C PHE A 982 -9.08 6.57 -34.03
N VAL A 983 -9.34 6.84 -32.76
CA VAL A 983 -9.40 5.84 -31.70
C VAL A 983 -10.76 5.87 -31.02
N VAL A 984 -11.32 4.69 -30.79
CA VAL A 984 -12.57 4.49 -30.05
C VAL A 984 -12.26 4.07 -28.62
N TRP A 985 -12.87 4.76 -27.68
CA TRP A 985 -12.74 4.57 -26.24
C TRP A 985 -14.01 3.98 -25.66
N LYS A 986 -13.87 3.00 -24.77
CA LYS A 986 -14.97 2.35 -24.06
C LYS A 986 -14.92 2.65 -22.57
N ARG A 987 -16.05 2.98 -21.97
CA ARG A 987 -16.15 3.14 -20.51
C ARG A 987 -16.07 1.80 -19.79
N THR A 988 -15.33 1.78 -18.69
CA THR A 988 -15.18 0.63 -17.79
C THR A 988 -15.51 1.06 -16.37
N TRP A 989 -16.03 0.13 -15.56
CA TRP A 989 -16.40 0.39 -14.17
C TRP A 989 -16.15 -0.84 -13.30
N THR A 990 -15.71 -0.63 -12.05
CA THR A 990 -15.59 -1.66 -11.02
C THR A 990 -15.88 -1.07 -9.64
N CYS A 991 -16.39 -1.88 -8.71
CA CYS A 991 -16.43 -1.56 -7.29
C CYS A 991 -15.34 -2.36 -6.55
N LYS A 992 -14.40 -1.68 -5.88
CA LYS A 992 -13.26 -2.29 -5.17
C LYS A 992 -12.96 -1.57 -3.86
N ASP A 993 -12.20 -2.21 -2.97
CA ASP A 993 -11.81 -1.61 -1.69
C ASP A 993 -11.11 -0.25 -1.87
N LEU A 994 -11.24 0.63 -0.88
CA LEU A 994 -10.74 2.02 -0.89
C LEU A 994 -9.29 2.20 -1.38
N PRO A 995 -8.31 1.32 -1.07
CA PRO A 995 -6.95 1.45 -1.60
C PRO A 995 -6.87 1.40 -3.14
N ALA A 996 -7.81 0.75 -3.81
CA ALA A 996 -7.85 0.69 -5.27
C ALA A 996 -8.11 2.08 -5.90
N ALA A 997 -8.77 3.00 -5.18
CA ALA A 997 -8.96 4.37 -5.65
C ALA A 997 -7.63 5.13 -5.76
N VAL A 998 -6.73 4.91 -4.80
CA VAL A 998 -5.38 5.49 -4.79
C VAL A 998 -4.55 4.89 -5.92
N GLN A 999 -4.65 3.58 -6.13
CA GLN A 999 -4.01 2.90 -7.26
C GLN A 999 -4.49 3.46 -8.60
N ALA A 1000 -5.80 3.66 -8.79
CA ALA A 1000 -6.35 4.21 -10.03
C ALA A 1000 -5.81 5.63 -10.33
N LYS A 1001 -5.73 6.50 -9.32
CA LYS A 1001 -5.16 7.85 -9.47
C LYS A 1001 -3.68 7.81 -9.82
N ALA A 1002 -2.89 6.96 -9.15
CA ALA A 1002 -1.47 6.81 -9.42
C ALA A 1002 -1.20 6.24 -10.82
N ALA A 1003 -1.94 5.21 -11.23
CA ALA A 1003 -1.81 4.59 -12.54
C ALA A 1003 -2.20 5.57 -13.67
N ALA A 1004 -3.27 6.34 -13.51
CA ALA A 1004 -3.69 7.35 -14.48
C ALA A 1004 -2.62 8.43 -14.75
N LEU A 1005 -1.87 8.84 -13.73
CA LEU A 1005 -0.76 9.79 -13.85
C LEU A 1005 0.52 9.15 -14.42
N ALA A 1006 0.74 7.86 -14.14
CA ALA A 1006 1.92 7.14 -14.58
C ALA A 1006 1.90 6.77 -16.08
N ILE A 1007 0.71 6.55 -16.66
CA ILE A 1007 0.57 6.11 -18.06
C ILE A 1007 1.21 7.10 -19.06
N PRO A 1008 0.92 8.41 -19.04
CA PRO A 1008 1.58 9.37 -19.92
C PRO A 1008 3.08 9.49 -19.66
N ALA A 1009 3.49 9.44 -18.39
CA ALA A 1009 4.91 9.54 -18.02
C ALA A 1009 5.74 8.35 -18.50
N ALA A 1010 5.17 7.14 -18.47
CA ALA A 1010 5.81 5.94 -18.99
C ALA A 1010 5.96 5.98 -20.51
N CYS A 1011 4.99 6.57 -21.22
CA CYS A 1011 5.05 6.75 -22.68
C CYS A 1011 5.88 7.98 -23.11
N GLY A 1012 6.09 8.96 -22.23
CA GLY A 1012 6.87 10.18 -22.51
C GLY A 1012 8.39 9.95 -22.62
N GLY A 1013 8.89 8.78 -22.25
CA GLY A 1013 10.31 8.40 -22.43
C GLY A 1013 10.69 7.97 -23.86
N MET A 1014 9.75 8.02 -24.82
CA MET A 1014 9.92 7.56 -26.20
C MET A 1014 9.81 8.68 -27.27
N GLN A 1015 9.68 9.95 -26.88
CA GLN A 1015 9.70 11.10 -27.81
C GLN A 1015 11.07 11.74 -27.93
#